data_AF-A0AAE4RIN1-F1
#
_entry.id   AF-A0AAE4RIN1-F1
#
_cell.length_a   1.000
_cell.length_b   1.000
_cell.length_c   1.000
_cell.angle_alpha   90.00
_cell.angle_beta   90.00
_cell.angle_gamma   90.00
#
_symmetry.space_group_name_H-M   'P 1'
#
loop_
_entity.id
_entity.type
_entity.pdbx_description
1 polymer ?
#
loop_
_entity_poly.entity_id
_entity_poly.type
_entity_poly.pdbx_seq_one_letter_code
_entity_poly.pdbx_strand_id
1 'polypeptide(L)'
;MTTVSHRHPARPFIPHLIRVLSVPIILFWVFVAIVVNVVAPQLEEVGEKHAAPMTPTEALSTKASKRLGEVFKEYDSNTTVMVLLEGQKPLGDAAHRYYDHLVDVLSRDKKHVQHVQNFWGDPLTAAGNQSSDAKAAYVLLNIAGNQGESLANESTEAVRDVVEHTPAPDGVKAYVTGPGALNDDLHVIADASLVKITLITIVAIGVMLLLVYRSLATALIQLGVTLLELRTARGVVAVLGEHNVFGLTTFAANILVMLAIAAGTDYGIFLIGRYQEMRKAGHDREPAYYMAFRGISPVILGSGLTIAGATYCLRFTRLPYFQTMGEPVAIGTLVVVAAALTLGPAVLTVASRFGLLEPKRAGRGRYWRRIGVAVVRWPAPILVAALGAVLVGVLALPGFKVMYTDRYYLPADAGSVLGYQASDRHFSPGRMDPDILMIEADHDMRNTTDMLVLDKVAKNIIRVVGNALIQDITRPLGRPIQHSSVPFQLSSQSQTTLQNMQYLKDQTADMLKTADEQQFIIDSLQRQYDIQKRLADATHRQSVDANELTAIIDQLRDHLADFDDFFRPVRSYFYWEKHCYDIPICYAFRSLFDSLDSTDQLAEKFHDFAKDIADTDILTPQNLALIPPMIDSMKISRALTLTSHSIMASTIAQMDAMANNAIVMGQSFDNSLNDELFYLPPEAFGNPEFQRGLVLFLSPDGTAARFFITPQGDPATAEGITRVDPEQTAAHEALKSSSLADAKVYLSGTAATDKDLSDGAKYDLMIAVLSALTLIFIIMVILTRSVVAALVIVGTAATSISAAVGLSVLIWQDIVGLRLFWAVVVMSVVILLAVGADYNLLLVSRIKEELHHGLKTGMIRAMAGTGGVVTSAGLVFAFTMGSLVFSQVRIIGQLGTTIMFGLLLDTLVVRSFLMPSLATLLGRWFWWPQVVHPRGADNLEPRDRLTDDTAPLALASEH
;
A
#
# COMPACT_ATOMS: atom_id res chain seq x y z
N MET A 1 79.65 -3.80 -49.89
CA MET A 1 78.88 -4.91 -49.28
C MET A 1 79.21 -4.95 -47.80
N THR A 2 78.34 -4.42 -46.95
CA THR A 2 78.42 -4.53 -45.49
C THR A 2 77.02 -4.83 -45.00
N THR A 3 76.76 -6.11 -44.74
CA THR A 3 75.50 -6.62 -44.19
C THR A 3 75.38 -6.21 -42.74
N VAL A 4 74.59 -5.18 -42.47
CA VAL A 4 74.15 -4.83 -41.12
C VAL A 4 73.14 -5.89 -40.68
N SER A 5 73.57 -6.79 -39.80
CA SER A 5 72.72 -7.73 -39.08
C SER A 5 71.73 -6.94 -38.21
N HIS A 6 70.49 -6.79 -38.68
CA HIS A 6 69.38 -6.37 -37.83
C HIS A 6 69.11 -7.46 -36.78
N ARG A 7 69.57 -7.24 -35.55
CA ARG A 7 69.12 -8.04 -34.40
C ARG A 7 67.60 -7.90 -34.30
N HIS A 8 66.87 -9.00 -34.48
CA HIS A 8 65.44 -9.03 -34.21
C HIS A 8 65.19 -8.65 -32.75
N PRO A 9 64.30 -7.68 -32.45
CA PRO A 9 63.97 -7.34 -31.07
C PRO A 9 63.44 -8.59 -30.35
N ALA A 10 63.89 -8.80 -29.10
CA ALA A 10 63.51 -9.97 -28.30
C ALA A 10 61.98 -10.11 -28.26
N ARG A 11 61.48 -11.29 -28.64
CA ARG A 11 60.04 -11.56 -28.70
C ARG A 11 59.47 -11.57 -27.28
N PRO A 12 58.39 -10.82 -26.99
CA PRO A 12 57.76 -10.84 -25.67
C PRO A 12 57.22 -12.24 -25.34
N PHE A 13 57.53 -12.75 -24.14
CA PHE A 13 57.30 -14.14 -23.73
C PHE A 13 55.83 -14.57 -23.80
N ILE A 14 54.93 -13.81 -23.17
CA ILE A 14 53.49 -14.12 -23.08
C ILE A 14 52.82 -14.23 -24.48
N PRO A 15 52.86 -13.20 -25.35
CA PRO A 15 52.22 -13.32 -26.67
C PRO A 15 52.89 -14.36 -27.56
N HIS A 16 54.18 -14.63 -27.38
CA HIS A 16 54.88 -15.68 -28.11
C HIS A 16 54.37 -17.07 -27.70
N LEU A 17 54.22 -17.31 -26.39
CA LEU A 17 53.67 -18.54 -25.83
C LEU A 17 52.24 -18.80 -26.33
N ILE A 18 51.36 -17.78 -26.28
CA ILE A 18 49.98 -17.89 -26.76
C ILE A 18 49.93 -18.25 -28.26
N ARG A 19 50.86 -17.69 -29.05
CA ARG A 19 50.92 -17.96 -30.49
C ARG A 19 51.35 -19.40 -30.79
N VAL A 20 52.38 -19.90 -30.09
CA VAL A 20 52.89 -21.26 -30.25
C VAL A 20 51.85 -22.29 -29.75
N LEU A 21 51.21 -22.01 -28.63
CA LEU A 21 50.17 -22.87 -28.03
C LEU A 21 48.76 -22.53 -28.51
N SER A 22 48.60 -21.87 -29.66
CA SER A 22 47.29 -21.38 -30.13
C SER A 22 46.24 -22.48 -30.29
N VAL A 23 46.60 -23.64 -30.87
CA VAL A 23 45.68 -24.78 -31.00
C VAL A 23 45.34 -25.41 -29.64
N PRO A 24 46.32 -25.74 -28.77
CA PRO A 24 46.02 -26.18 -27.39
C PRO A 24 45.14 -25.22 -26.59
N ILE A 25 45.34 -23.90 -26.70
CA ILE A 25 44.54 -22.90 -25.99
C ILE A 25 43.09 -22.90 -26.48
N ILE A 26 42.86 -22.98 -27.79
CA ILE A 26 41.50 -23.08 -28.35
C ILE A 26 40.82 -24.36 -27.85
N LEU A 27 41.52 -25.50 -27.92
CA LEU A 27 41.00 -26.78 -27.44
C LEU A 27 40.74 -26.75 -25.93
N PHE A 28 41.57 -26.08 -25.15
CA PHE A 28 41.37 -25.90 -23.72
C PHE A 28 40.09 -25.12 -23.43
N TRP A 29 39.84 -23.98 -24.09
CA TRP A 29 38.61 -23.22 -23.89
C TRP A 29 37.36 -23.98 -24.37
N VAL A 30 37.46 -24.71 -25.47
CA VAL A 30 36.37 -25.60 -25.92
C VAL A 30 36.12 -26.71 -24.90
N PHE A 31 37.17 -27.32 -24.36
CA PHE A 31 37.07 -28.33 -23.31
C PHE A 31 36.45 -27.76 -22.04
N VAL A 32 36.92 -26.61 -21.55
CA VAL A 32 36.34 -25.93 -20.39
C VAL A 32 34.87 -25.65 -20.63
N ALA A 33 34.51 -25.06 -21.78
CA ALA A 33 33.12 -24.79 -22.14
C ALA A 33 32.25 -26.05 -22.10
N ILE A 34 32.74 -27.18 -22.64
CA ILE A 34 32.02 -28.46 -22.58
C ILE A 34 31.89 -28.94 -21.14
N VAL A 35 32.99 -28.97 -20.38
CA VAL A 35 33.01 -29.46 -19.00
C VAL A 35 32.04 -28.68 -18.11
N VAL A 36 32.11 -27.34 -18.12
CA VAL A 36 31.25 -26.53 -17.23
C VAL A 36 29.77 -26.61 -17.59
N ASN A 37 29.42 -26.89 -18.85
CA ASN A 37 28.03 -27.08 -19.28
C ASN A 37 27.54 -28.53 -19.12
N VAL A 38 28.41 -29.47 -18.75
CA VAL A 38 28.06 -30.87 -18.45
C VAL A 38 28.05 -31.13 -16.95
N VAL A 39 28.95 -30.48 -16.19
CA VAL A 39 29.10 -30.66 -14.74
C VAL A 39 27.98 -29.98 -13.96
N ALA A 40 27.47 -28.84 -14.42
CA ALA A 40 26.38 -28.12 -13.78
C ALA A 40 25.17 -28.00 -14.72
N PRO A 41 23.94 -27.90 -14.18
CA PRO A 41 22.76 -27.51 -14.94
C PRO A 41 22.93 -26.14 -15.60
N GLN A 42 21.98 -25.76 -16.45
CA GLN A 42 22.01 -24.43 -17.05
C GLN A 42 21.89 -23.35 -15.97
N LEU A 43 22.51 -22.20 -16.21
CA LEU A 43 22.56 -21.09 -15.24
C LEU A 43 21.16 -20.68 -14.76
N GLU A 44 20.17 -20.77 -15.63
CA GLU A 44 18.76 -20.51 -15.35
C GLU A 44 18.21 -21.48 -14.30
N GLU A 45 18.39 -22.79 -14.51
CA GLU A 45 17.94 -23.84 -13.58
C GLU A 45 18.68 -23.77 -12.23
N VAL A 46 19.99 -23.48 -12.25
CA VAL A 46 20.76 -23.24 -11.02
C VAL A 46 20.26 -21.98 -10.31
N GLY A 47 19.91 -20.96 -11.09
CA GLY A 47 19.34 -19.70 -10.60
C GLY A 47 17.97 -19.88 -9.94
N GLU A 48 17.13 -20.76 -10.47
CA GLU A 48 15.86 -21.15 -9.86
C GLU A 48 16.08 -21.94 -8.56
N LYS A 49 16.95 -22.97 -8.60
CA LYS A 49 17.22 -23.83 -7.42
C LYS A 49 17.83 -23.07 -6.24
N HIS A 50 18.69 -22.10 -6.52
CA HIS A 50 19.44 -21.33 -5.54
C HIS A 50 19.05 -19.85 -5.55
N ALA A 51 17.76 -19.59 -5.81
CA ALA A 51 17.23 -18.24 -5.91
C ALA A 51 17.30 -17.53 -4.54
N ALA A 52 17.88 -16.33 -4.53
CA ALA A 52 17.95 -15.51 -3.33
C ALA A 52 16.66 -14.67 -3.15
N PRO A 53 16.22 -14.41 -1.90
CA PRO A 53 15.05 -13.57 -1.64
C PRO A 53 15.28 -12.15 -2.18
N MET A 54 14.26 -11.56 -2.81
CA MET A 54 14.39 -10.25 -3.46
C MET A 54 14.35 -9.07 -2.47
N THR A 55 13.61 -9.22 -1.38
CA THR A 55 13.47 -8.21 -0.31
C THR A 55 14.52 -8.40 0.78
N PRO A 56 15.10 -7.33 1.35
CA PRO A 56 16.03 -7.46 2.47
C PRO A 56 15.37 -8.11 3.67
N THR A 57 16.03 -9.10 4.28
CA THR A 57 15.57 -9.73 5.52
C THR A 57 15.57 -8.76 6.71
N GLU A 58 16.42 -7.73 6.65
CA GLU A 58 16.56 -6.73 7.71
C GLU A 58 15.58 -5.55 7.60
N ALA A 59 14.79 -5.47 6.52
CA ALA A 59 13.82 -4.41 6.29
C ALA A 59 12.71 -4.43 7.36
N LEU A 60 12.20 -3.24 7.72
CA LEU A 60 11.23 -3.10 8.80
C LEU A 60 9.90 -3.78 8.44
N SER A 61 9.43 -3.60 7.21
CA SER A 61 8.23 -4.24 6.65
C SER A 61 8.33 -5.76 6.60
N THR A 62 9.49 -6.31 6.21
CA THR A 62 9.75 -7.76 6.21
C THR A 62 9.75 -8.32 7.63
N LYS A 63 10.41 -7.65 8.59
CA LYS A 63 10.39 -8.04 10.01
C LYS A 63 8.99 -7.97 10.59
N ALA A 64 8.24 -6.91 10.27
CA ALA A 64 6.85 -6.75 10.68
C ALA A 64 5.97 -7.88 10.12
N SER A 65 6.13 -8.23 8.83
CA SER A 65 5.38 -9.32 8.19
C SER A 65 5.64 -10.67 8.86
N LYS A 66 6.92 -11.02 9.07
CA LYS A 66 7.31 -12.26 9.73
C LYS A 66 6.87 -12.30 11.18
N ARG A 67 7.03 -11.19 11.92
CA ARG A 67 6.56 -11.09 13.31
C ARG A 67 5.05 -11.23 13.42
N LEU A 68 4.29 -10.63 12.50
CA LEU A 68 2.84 -10.79 12.41
C LEU A 68 2.47 -12.28 12.21
N GLY A 69 3.10 -12.95 11.25
CA GLY A 69 2.89 -14.37 11.01
C GLY A 69 3.23 -15.26 12.21
N GLU A 70 4.35 -14.98 12.91
CA GLU A 70 4.77 -15.69 14.13
C GLU A 70 3.78 -15.52 15.29
N VAL A 71 3.38 -14.28 15.58
CA VAL A 71 2.52 -13.94 16.73
C VAL A 71 1.10 -14.48 16.51
N PHE A 72 0.58 -14.39 15.29
CA PHE A 72 -0.72 -14.97 14.94
C PHE A 72 -0.66 -16.49 14.68
N LYS A 73 0.54 -17.07 14.56
CA LYS A 73 0.80 -18.48 14.22
C LYS A 73 0.18 -18.89 12.87
N GLU A 74 0.27 -17.98 11.91
CA GLU A 74 -0.34 -18.12 10.59
C GLU A 74 0.69 -18.52 9.52
N TYR A 75 1.83 -17.84 9.46
CA TYR A 75 2.83 -18.01 8.39
C TYR A 75 4.23 -17.54 8.84
N ASP A 76 5.27 -17.89 8.08
CA ASP A 76 6.67 -17.44 8.27
C ASP A 76 7.31 -16.84 7.01
N SER A 77 6.57 -16.86 5.89
CA SER A 77 6.96 -16.27 4.61
C SER A 77 6.54 -14.80 4.49
N ASN A 78 7.05 -14.12 3.45
CA ASN A 78 6.62 -12.76 3.09
C ASN A 78 5.88 -12.71 1.74
N THR A 79 5.44 -13.87 1.22
CA THR A 79 4.77 -13.96 -0.07
C THR A 79 3.27 -14.14 0.11
N THR A 80 2.50 -13.27 -0.55
CA THR A 80 1.05 -13.34 -0.57
C THR A 80 0.55 -13.49 -2.00
N VAL A 81 -0.42 -14.38 -2.18
CA VAL A 81 -1.17 -14.59 -3.42
C VAL A 81 -2.63 -14.29 -3.15
N MET A 82 -3.33 -13.74 -4.13
CA MET A 82 -4.73 -13.42 -4.04
C MET A 82 -5.52 -14.21 -5.07
N VAL A 83 -6.64 -14.79 -4.64
CA VAL A 83 -7.63 -15.40 -5.55
C VAL A 83 -8.86 -14.51 -5.58
N LEU A 84 -9.11 -13.92 -6.75
CA LEU A 84 -10.25 -13.03 -7.02
C LEU A 84 -11.34 -13.81 -7.75
N LEU A 85 -12.57 -13.72 -7.26
CA LEU A 85 -13.77 -14.20 -7.93
C LEU A 85 -14.51 -13.01 -8.55
N GLU A 86 -14.83 -13.12 -9.83
CA GLU A 86 -15.61 -12.13 -10.60
C GLU A 86 -16.85 -12.80 -11.18
N GLY A 87 -18.02 -12.24 -10.89
CA GLY A 87 -19.32 -12.68 -11.40
C GLY A 87 -19.91 -11.69 -12.40
N GLN A 88 -20.53 -12.18 -13.47
CA GLN A 88 -21.32 -11.33 -14.38
C GLN A 88 -22.56 -10.73 -13.68
N LYS A 89 -23.11 -11.48 -12.72
CA LYS A 89 -24.22 -11.13 -11.82
C LYS A 89 -23.69 -11.06 -10.38
N PRO A 90 -24.43 -10.42 -9.45
CA PRO A 90 -24.09 -10.46 -8.03
C PRO A 90 -23.80 -11.90 -7.57
N LEU A 91 -22.71 -12.06 -6.82
CA LEU A 91 -22.27 -13.35 -6.28
C LEU A 91 -23.36 -13.88 -5.34
N GLY A 92 -23.90 -15.06 -5.66
CA GLY A 92 -24.91 -15.74 -4.85
C GLY A 92 -24.40 -17.06 -4.27
N ASP A 93 -25.30 -17.89 -3.76
CA ASP A 93 -24.97 -19.14 -3.04
C ASP A 93 -24.08 -20.11 -3.82
N ALA A 94 -24.22 -20.17 -5.16
CA ALA A 94 -23.36 -21.00 -6.00
C ALA A 94 -21.91 -20.53 -5.99
N ALA A 95 -21.68 -19.21 -5.97
CA ALA A 95 -20.35 -18.62 -5.88
C ALA A 95 -19.75 -18.83 -4.48
N HIS A 96 -20.56 -18.70 -3.42
CA HIS A 96 -20.14 -19.01 -2.05
C HIS A 96 -19.73 -20.48 -1.91
N ARG A 97 -20.52 -21.45 -2.41
CA ARG A 97 -20.14 -22.87 -2.37
C ARG A 97 -18.85 -23.17 -3.12
N TYR A 98 -18.65 -22.53 -4.28
CA TYR A 98 -17.41 -22.65 -5.05
C TYR A 98 -16.21 -22.08 -4.27
N TYR A 99 -16.39 -20.92 -3.64
CA TYR A 99 -15.38 -20.29 -2.79
C TYR A 99 -15.05 -21.12 -1.55
N ASP A 100 -16.04 -21.62 -0.82
CA ASP A 100 -15.85 -22.45 0.36
C ASP A 100 -15.08 -23.73 -0.01
N HIS A 101 -15.38 -24.32 -1.16
CA HIS A 101 -14.64 -25.46 -1.69
C HIS A 101 -13.18 -25.10 -2.04
N LEU A 102 -12.94 -23.97 -2.71
CA LEU A 102 -11.57 -23.49 -2.97
C LEU A 102 -10.79 -23.29 -1.67
N VAL A 103 -11.38 -22.60 -0.68
CA VAL A 103 -10.76 -22.35 0.62
C VAL A 103 -10.47 -23.65 1.35
N ASP A 104 -11.39 -24.61 1.34
CA ASP A 104 -11.19 -25.93 1.96
C ASP A 104 -10.04 -26.71 1.30
N VAL A 105 -9.99 -26.77 -0.04
CA VAL A 105 -8.89 -27.43 -0.78
C VAL A 105 -7.56 -26.74 -0.50
N LEU A 106 -7.48 -25.41 -0.63
CA LEU A 106 -6.27 -24.64 -0.38
C LEU A 106 -5.80 -24.77 1.08
N SER A 107 -6.73 -24.78 2.04
CA SER A 107 -6.39 -24.90 3.46
C SER A 107 -5.80 -26.27 3.83
N ARG A 108 -6.07 -27.32 3.05
CA ARG A 108 -5.52 -28.67 3.24
C ARG A 108 -4.10 -28.82 2.69
N ASP A 109 -3.71 -27.99 1.72
CA ASP A 109 -2.35 -28.00 1.18
C ASP A 109 -1.38 -27.26 2.11
N LYS A 110 -0.95 -27.95 3.17
CA LYS A 110 0.02 -27.43 4.13
C LYS A 110 1.45 -27.32 3.59
N LYS A 111 1.73 -27.82 2.38
CA LYS A 111 3.05 -27.70 1.76
C LYS A 111 3.21 -26.32 1.10
N HIS A 112 2.19 -25.88 0.37
CA HIS A 112 2.25 -24.66 -0.43
C HIS A 112 1.47 -23.48 0.19
N VAL A 113 0.42 -23.75 0.97
CA VAL A 113 -0.41 -22.71 1.59
C VAL A 113 -0.25 -22.77 3.10
N GLN A 114 0.34 -21.73 3.67
CA GLN A 114 0.56 -21.63 5.12
C GLN A 114 -0.72 -21.15 5.82
N HIS A 115 -1.32 -20.09 5.28
CA HIS A 115 -2.53 -19.48 5.84
C HIS A 115 -3.48 -18.95 4.76
N VAL A 116 -4.79 -19.05 5.06
CA VAL A 116 -5.87 -18.55 4.22
C VAL A 116 -6.68 -17.52 4.99
N GLN A 117 -6.61 -16.26 4.58
CA GLN A 117 -7.36 -15.16 5.18
C GLN A 117 -8.79 -15.14 4.65
N ASN A 118 -9.64 -15.99 5.22
CA ASN A 118 -11.03 -16.16 4.81
C ASN A 118 -11.97 -15.12 5.45
N PHE A 119 -11.95 -13.88 4.94
CA PHE A 119 -12.92 -12.85 5.37
C PHE A 119 -14.25 -12.91 4.61
N TRP A 120 -14.32 -13.52 3.42
CA TRP A 120 -15.58 -13.58 2.68
C TRP A 120 -16.50 -14.72 3.12
N GLY A 121 -15.94 -15.79 3.69
CA GLY A 121 -16.70 -16.94 4.21
C GLY A 121 -17.41 -16.68 5.55
N ASP A 122 -17.04 -15.63 6.29
CA ASP A 122 -17.74 -15.24 7.52
C ASP A 122 -18.69 -14.04 7.24
N PRO A 123 -20.00 -14.16 7.53
CA PRO A 123 -20.95 -13.06 7.36
C PRO A 123 -20.55 -11.75 8.06
N LEU A 124 -19.78 -11.82 9.15
CA LEU A 124 -19.31 -10.66 9.90
C LEU A 124 -18.30 -9.80 9.13
N THR A 125 -17.51 -10.42 8.26
CA THR A 125 -16.43 -9.77 7.52
C THR A 125 -16.65 -9.77 6.00
N ALA A 126 -17.65 -10.51 5.51
CA ALA A 126 -17.95 -10.66 4.10
C ALA A 126 -18.19 -9.34 3.36
N ALA A 127 -18.94 -8.41 3.96
CA ALA A 127 -19.19 -7.10 3.37
C ALA A 127 -17.91 -6.25 3.25
N GLY A 128 -16.88 -6.54 4.07
CA GLY A 128 -15.55 -5.92 4.00
C GLY A 128 -14.70 -6.43 2.82
N ASN A 129 -14.94 -7.65 2.34
CA ASN A 129 -14.18 -8.27 1.25
C ASN A 129 -14.96 -8.43 -0.07
N GLN A 130 -16.24 -8.07 -0.06
CA GLN A 130 -17.09 -8.02 -1.25
C GLN A 130 -17.08 -6.61 -1.86
N SER A 131 -17.13 -6.55 -3.19
CA SER A 131 -17.27 -5.29 -3.93
C SER A 131 -18.62 -4.62 -3.65
N SER A 132 -18.69 -3.30 -3.85
CA SER A 132 -19.91 -2.53 -3.62
C SER A 132 -21.07 -2.90 -4.56
N ASP A 133 -20.76 -3.46 -5.73
CA ASP A 133 -21.74 -3.99 -6.68
C ASP A 133 -22.08 -5.48 -6.45
N ALA A 134 -21.52 -6.09 -5.41
CA ALA A 134 -21.66 -7.49 -5.03
C ALA A 134 -21.20 -8.50 -6.09
N LYS A 135 -20.46 -8.08 -7.12
CA LYS A 135 -20.02 -8.94 -8.23
C LYS A 135 -18.63 -9.51 -8.07
N ALA A 136 -17.83 -9.01 -7.14
CA ALA A 136 -16.49 -9.52 -6.90
C ALA A 136 -16.21 -9.72 -5.41
N ALA A 137 -15.38 -10.73 -5.12
CA ALA A 137 -14.87 -11.03 -3.79
C ALA A 137 -13.47 -11.65 -3.93
N TYR A 138 -12.64 -11.53 -2.91
CA TYR A 138 -11.29 -12.09 -2.94
C TYR A 138 -10.90 -12.76 -1.62
N VAL A 139 -9.94 -13.68 -1.71
CA VAL A 139 -9.23 -14.28 -0.58
C VAL A 139 -7.74 -14.07 -0.73
N LEU A 140 -7.09 -13.72 0.39
CA LEU A 140 -5.65 -13.60 0.48
C LEU A 140 -5.06 -14.90 1.06
N LEU A 141 -3.98 -15.36 0.45
CA LEU A 141 -3.27 -16.59 0.77
C LEU A 141 -1.83 -16.25 1.10
N ASN A 142 -1.38 -16.59 2.30
CA ASN A 142 0.04 -16.59 2.61
C ASN A 142 0.61 -17.95 2.19
N ILE A 143 1.49 -17.93 1.19
CA ILE A 143 2.04 -19.14 0.57
C ILE A 143 3.45 -19.43 1.09
N ALA A 144 3.91 -20.68 0.99
CA ALA A 144 5.23 -21.07 1.43
C ALA A 144 6.34 -20.50 0.51
N GLY A 145 7.48 -20.12 1.10
CA GLY A 145 8.62 -19.54 0.39
C GLY A 145 8.60 -18.01 0.36
N ASN A 146 9.78 -17.39 0.44
CA ASN A 146 9.92 -15.94 0.35
C ASN A 146 9.89 -15.46 -1.10
N GLN A 147 9.55 -14.20 -1.31
CA GLN A 147 9.44 -13.62 -2.65
C GLN A 147 10.77 -13.72 -3.42
N GLY A 148 10.72 -14.32 -4.61
CA GLY A 148 11.87 -14.61 -5.46
C GLY A 148 12.51 -15.98 -5.24
N GLU A 149 12.10 -16.76 -4.23
CA GLU A 149 12.55 -18.14 -4.03
C GLU A 149 11.73 -19.11 -4.89
N SER A 150 12.33 -20.24 -5.27
CA SER A 150 11.65 -21.31 -6.05
C SER A 150 10.40 -21.86 -5.37
N LEU A 151 10.43 -22.02 -4.04
CA LEU A 151 9.28 -22.53 -3.28
C LEU A 151 8.06 -21.60 -3.40
N ALA A 152 8.27 -20.28 -3.51
CA ALA A 152 7.17 -19.32 -3.69
C ALA A 152 6.53 -19.46 -5.09
N ASN A 153 7.34 -19.71 -6.12
CA ASN A 153 6.85 -19.96 -7.48
C ASN A 153 6.07 -21.29 -7.54
N GLU A 154 6.64 -22.37 -7.00
CA GLU A 154 5.95 -23.68 -6.89
C GLU A 154 4.61 -23.54 -6.15
N SER A 155 4.59 -22.77 -5.07
CA SER A 155 3.38 -22.57 -4.27
C SER A 155 2.33 -21.72 -5.00
N THR A 156 2.77 -20.74 -5.80
CA THR A 156 1.88 -19.94 -6.65
C THR A 156 1.26 -20.79 -7.76
N GLU A 157 2.05 -21.64 -8.41
CA GLU A 157 1.59 -22.57 -9.44
C GLU A 157 0.60 -23.58 -8.86
N ALA A 158 0.85 -24.12 -7.66
CA ALA A 158 -0.09 -25.00 -6.96
C ALA A 158 -1.45 -24.31 -6.71
N VAL A 159 -1.47 -23.03 -6.34
CA VAL A 159 -2.71 -22.26 -6.19
C VAL A 159 -3.43 -22.10 -7.53
N ARG A 160 -2.70 -21.83 -8.63
CA ARG A 160 -3.27 -21.76 -10.00
C ARG A 160 -3.88 -23.09 -10.41
N ASP A 161 -3.18 -24.18 -10.20
CA ASP A 161 -3.65 -25.53 -10.51
C ASP A 161 -4.96 -25.83 -9.77
N VAL A 162 -5.06 -25.49 -8.49
CA VAL A 162 -6.31 -25.67 -7.71
C VAL A 162 -7.45 -24.85 -8.31
N VAL A 163 -7.20 -23.61 -8.69
CA VAL A 163 -8.23 -22.73 -9.28
C VAL A 163 -8.65 -23.19 -10.68
N GLU A 164 -7.73 -23.67 -11.51
CA GLU A 164 -8.02 -24.15 -12.86
C GLU A 164 -8.75 -25.50 -12.87
N HIS A 165 -8.40 -26.42 -11.96
CA HIS A 165 -9.02 -27.74 -11.87
C HIS A 165 -10.34 -27.76 -11.08
N THR A 166 -10.67 -26.68 -10.37
CA THR A 166 -11.96 -26.55 -9.69
C THR A 166 -12.97 -25.87 -10.63
N PRO A 167 -14.03 -26.57 -11.06
CA PRO A 167 -14.98 -26.01 -12.02
C PRO A 167 -15.78 -24.85 -11.40
N ALA A 168 -15.63 -23.65 -11.97
CA ALA A 168 -16.40 -22.49 -11.57
C ALA A 168 -17.87 -22.59 -12.06
N PRO A 169 -18.85 -22.07 -11.29
CA PRO A 169 -20.24 -22.02 -11.71
C PRO A 169 -20.45 -21.05 -12.88
N ASP A 170 -21.53 -21.26 -13.65
CA ASP A 170 -21.84 -20.45 -14.83
C ASP A 170 -21.86 -18.94 -14.52
N GLY A 171 -21.04 -18.18 -15.26
CA GLY A 171 -20.95 -16.72 -15.12
C GLY A 171 -20.06 -16.22 -13.98
N VAL A 172 -19.37 -17.12 -13.26
CA VAL A 172 -18.30 -16.79 -12.30
C VAL A 172 -16.96 -17.22 -12.87
N LYS A 173 -15.94 -16.38 -12.70
CA LYS A 173 -14.56 -16.70 -13.07
C LYS A 173 -13.63 -16.36 -11.92
N ALA A 174 -12.67 -17.24 -11.65
CA ALA A 174 -11.63 -17.03 -10.66
C ALA A 174 -10.32 -16.64 -11.35
N TYR A 175 -9.55 -15.77 -10.72
CA TYR A 175 -8.23 -15.32 -11.17
C TYR A 175 -7.25 -15.40 -10.01
N VAL A 176 -6.03 -15.85 -10.29
CA VAL A 176 -4.92 -15.82 -9.33
C VAL A 176 -4.06 -14.60 -9.64
N THR A 177 -3.82 -13.77 -8.64
CA THR A 177 -3.14 -12.48 -8.77
C THR A 177 -2.47 -12.09 -7.44
N GLY A 178 -2.09 -10.83 -7.25
CA GLY A 178 -1.32 -10.36 -6.10
C GLY A 178 0.21 -10.37 -6.32
N PRO A 179 1.00 -9.90 -5.35
CA PRO A 179 2.44 -9.73 -5.50
C PRO A 179 3.22 -11.02 -5.81
N GLY A 180 2.85 -12.14 -5.18
CA GLY A 180 3.48 -13.44 -5.47
C GLY A 180 3.25 -13.92 -6.90
N ALA A 181 2.00 -13.83 -7.37
CA ALA A 181 1.63 -14.23 -8.73
C ALA A 181 2.19 -13.30 -9.82
N LEU A 182 2.32 -12.00 -9.54
CA LEU A 182 3.00 -11.06 -10.43
C LEU A 182 4.48 -11.39 -10.59
N ASN A 183 5.14 -11.71 -9.47
CA ASN A 183 6.57 -12.05 -9.48
C ASN A 183 6.82 -13.36 -10.22
N ASP A 184 6.00 -14.37 -9.97
CA ASP A 184 6.02 -15.65 -10.71
C ASP A 184 5.80 -15.45 -12.23
N ASP A 185 4.78 -14.70 -12.64
CA ASP A 185 4.56 -14.37 -14.06
C ASP A 185 5.76 -13.62 -14.66
N LEU A 186 6.37 -12.71 -13.90
CA LEU A 186 7.57 -11.98 -14.33
C LEU A 186 8.73 -12.92 -14.59
N HIS A 187 8.95 -13.92 -13.72
CA HIS A 187 9.98 -14.93 -13.89
C HIS A 187 9.71 -15.78 -15.14
N VAL A 188 8.54 -16.40 -15.24
CA VAL A 188 8.18 -17.28 -16.36
C VAL A 188 8.24 -16.56 -17.72
N ILE A 189 7.69 -15.35 -17.80
CA ILE A 189 7.66 -14.56 -19.05
C ILE A 189 9.06 -14.02 -19.40
N ALA A 190 9.86 -13.63 -18.40
CA ALA A 190 11.24 -13.23 -18.62
C ALA A 190 12.06 -14.38 -19.20
N ASP A 191 11.99 -15.57 -18.61
CA ASP A 191 12.78 -16.73 -19.02
C ASP A 191 12.37 -17.22 -20.41
N ALA A 192 11.06 -17.26 -20.71
CA ALA A 192 10.56 -17.54 -22.05
C ALA A 192 11.06 -16.52 -23.10
N SER A 193 11.25 -15.26 -22.70
CA SER A 193 11.77 -14.21 -23.58
C SER A 193 13.28 -14.36 -23.86
N LEU A 194 14.06 -15.01 -23.00
CA LEU A 194 15.53 -15.07 -23.11
C LEU A 194 16.02 -15.75 -24.38
N VAL A 195 15.40 -16.87 -24.76
CA VAL A 195 15.80 -17.59 -25.99
C VAL A 195 15.58 -16.71 -27.21
N LYS A 196 14.42 -16.04 -27.29
CA LYS A 196 14.06 -15.14 -28.38
C LYS A 196 14.98 -13.93 -28.44
N ILE A 197 15.23 -13.27 -27.29
CA ILE A 197 16.15 -12.15 -27.18
C ILE A 197 17.55 -12.56 -27.61
N THR A 198 18.08 -13.67 -27.07
CA THR A 198 19.43 -14.14 -27.39
C THR A 198 19.60 -14.38 -28.90
N LEU A 199 18.60 -14.97 -29.56
CA LEU A 199 18.60 -15.15 -31.01
C LEU A 199 18.62 -13.80 -31.75
N ILE A 200 17.77 -12.84 -31.35
CA ILE A 200 17.73 -11.50 -31.95
C ILE A 200 19.08 -10.78 -31.73
N THR A 201 19.66 -10.86 -30.53
CA THR A 201 20.96 -10.26 -30.21
C THR A 201 22.07 -10.86 -31.08
N ILE A 202 22.13 -12.18 -31.22
CA ILE A 202 23.11 -12.86 -32.09
C ILE A 202 22.97 -12.40 -33.54
N VAL A 203 21.74 -12.29 -34.05
CA VAL A 203 21.47 -11.78 -35.40
C VAL A 203 21.89 -10.31 -35.52
N ALA A 204 21.55 -9.46 -34.55
CA ALA A 204 21.93 -8.07 -34.52
C ALA A 204 23.46 -7.89 -34.52
N ILE A 205 24.17 -8.67 -33.71
CA ILE A 205 25.65 -8.71 -33.70
C ILE A 205 26.18 -9.17 -35.04
N GLY A 206 25.66 -10.27 -35.59
CA GLY A 206 26.08 -10.80 -36.88
C GLY A 206 25.94 -9.76 -37.99
N VAL A 207 24.80 -9.06 -38.04
CA VAL A 207 24.55 -7.96 -38.99
C VAL A 207 25.52 -6.81 -38.76
N MET A 208 25.71 -6.37 -37.52
CA MET A 208 26.61 -5.27 -37.18
C MET A 208 28.08 -5.61 -37.50
N LEU A 209 28.56 -6.80 -37.14
CA LEU A 209 29.90 -7.29 -37.48
C LEU A 209 30.08 -7.40 -39.00
N LEU A 210 29.05 -7.83 -39.73
CA LEU A 210 29.07 -7.86 -41.19
C LEU A 210 29.15 -6.44 -41.77
N LEU A 211 28.47 -5.45 -41.19
CA LEU A 211 28.57 -4.04 -41.60
C LEU A 211 29.96 -3.45 -41.32
N VAL A 212 30.56 -3.80 -40.17
CA VAL A 212 31.88 -3.32 -39.74
C VAL A 212 33.01 -3.93 -40.56
N TYR A 213 33.06 -5.26 -40.67
CA TYR A 213 34.16 -5.96 -41.35
C TYR A 213 33.92 -6.22 -42.83
N ARG A 214 32.66 -6.23 -43.29
CA ARG A 214 32.26 -6.59 -44.67
C ARG A 214 32.85 -7.93 -45.14
N SER A 215 33.05 -8.83 -44.19
CA SER A 215 33.65 -10.14 -44.38
C SER A 215 32.90 -11.14 -43.53
N LEU A 216 32.16 -12.03 -44.20
CA LEU A 216 31.39 -13.07 -43.52
C LEU A 216 32.29 -13.98 -42.68
N ALA A 217 33.48 -14.32 -43.18
CA ALA A 217 34.44 -15.15 -42.44
C ALA A 217 34.90 -14.47 -41.14
N THR A 218 35.27 -13.19 -41.19
CA THR A 218 35.70 -12.43 -40.00
C THR A 218 34.55 -12.28 -39.00
N ALA A 219 33.34 -12.02 -39.49
CA ALA A 219 32.15 -11.91 -38.64
C ALA A 219 31.80 -13.25 -37.96
N LEU A 220 31.83 -14.37 -38.68
CA LEU A 220 31.55 -15.70 -38.11
C LEU A 220 32.62 -16.15 -37.10
N ILE A 221 33.89 -15.85 -37.37
CA ILE A 221 34.98 -16.13 -36.41
C ILE A 221 34.77 -15.34 -35.13
N GLN A 222 34.51 -14.03 -35.26
CA GLN A 222 34.27 -13.17 -34.09
C GLN A 222 33.03 -13.62 -33.31
N LEU A 223 31.93 -13.92 -34.01
CA LEU A 223 30.72 -14.43 -33.38
C LEU A 223 30.96 -15.77 -32.67
N GLY A 224 31.74 -16.68 -33.28
CA GLY A 224 32.11 -17.95 -32.67
C GLY A 224 32.95 -17.80 -31.40
N VAL A 225 33.89 -16.84 -31.37
CA VAL A 225 34.66 -16.50 -30.17
C VAL A 225 33.73 -15.97 -29.08
N THR A 226 32.90 -14.97 -29.37
CA THR A 226 31.94 -14.42 -28.40
C THR A 226 31.01 -15.49 -27.83
N LEU A 227 30.49 -16.40 -28.67
CA LEU A 227 29.61 -17.48 -28.22
C LEU A 227 30.34 -18.49 -27.32
N LEU A 228 31.60 -18.81 -27.62
CA LEU A 228 32.41 -19.69 -26.79
C LEU A 228 32.74 -19.03 -25.43
N GLU A 229 33.05 -17.73 -25.43
CA GLU A 229 33.25 -16.92 -24.23
C GLU A 229 31.99 -16.92 -23.36
N LEU A 230 30.83 -16.66 -23.96
CA LEU A 230 29.54 -16.66 -23.26
C LEU A 230 29.22 -18.03 -22.65
N ARG A 231 29.36 -19.12 -23.43
CA ARG A 231 29.12 -20.50 -22.95
C ARG A 231 30.01 -20.84 -21.76
N THR A 232 31.25 -20.38 -21.78
CA THR A 232 32.20 -20.61 -20.69
C THR A 232 31.86 -19.76 -19.48
N ALA A 233 31.61 -18.46 -19.65
CA ALA A 233 31.27 -17.55 -18.56
C ALA A 233 29.99 -18.00 -17.83
N ARG A 234 28.93 -18.34 -18.58
CA ARG A 234 27.69 -18.89 -18.00
C ARG A 234 27.94 -20.17 -17.23
N GLY A 235 28.66 -21.12 -17.80
CA GLY A 235 28.89 -22.40 -17.15
C GLY A 235 29.79 -22.29 -15.91
N VAL A 236 30.81 -21.43 -15.92
CA VAL A 236 31.64 -21.18 -14.72
C VAL A 236 30.79 -20.60 -13.59
N VAL A 237 29.93 -19.62 -13.90
CA VAL A 237 29.04 -19.02 -12.91
C VAL A 237 27.98 -20.03 -12.44
N ALA A 238 27.46 -20.88 -13.33
CA ALA A 238 26.51 -21.94 -12.97
C ALA A 238 27.14 -22.97 -12.03
N VAL A 239 28.37 -23.42 -12.29
CA VAL A 239 29.11 -24.34 -11.41
C VAL A 239 29.32 -23.73 -10.01
N LEU A 240 29.68 -22.44 -9.95
CA LEU A 240 29.87 -21.75 -8.67
C LEU A 240 28.55 -21.54 -7.92
N GLY A 241 27.46 -21.24 -8.64
CA GLY A 241 26.11 -21.13 -8.08
C GLY A 241 25.61 -22.46 -7.52
N GLU A 242 25.82 -23.56 -8.23
CA GLU A 242 25.42 -24.92 -7.80
C GLU A 242 26.13 -25.34 -6.51
N HIS A 243 27.35 -24.85 -6.28
CA HIS A 243 28.10 -25.06 -5.06
C HIS A 243 27.81 -24.04 -3.95
N ASN A 244 26.75 -23.24 -4.07
CA ASN A 244 26.32 -22.25 -3.08
C ASN A 244 27.42 -21.23 -2.70
N VAL A 245 28.30 -20.87 -3.66
CA VAL A 245 29.34 -19.86 -3.42
C VAL A 245 28.70 -18.47 -3.26
N PHE A 246 27.61 -18.21 -3.98
CA PHE A 246 26.82 -16.99 -3.92
C PHE A 246 25.37 -17.30 -4.34
N GLY A 247 24.42 -16.47 -3.90
CA GLY A 247 23.03 -16.55 -4.35
C GLY A 247 22.87 -16.05 -5.77
N LEU A 248 21.95 -16.65 -6.53
CA LEU A 248 21.66 -16.27 -7.91
C LEU A 248 20.27 -15.62 -7.99
N THR A 249 20.14 -14.67 -8.90
CA THR A 249 18.84 -14.14 -9.33
C THR A 249 18.74 -14.26 -10.84
N THR A 250 17.54 -14.44 -11.37
CA THR A 250 17.29 -14.46 -12.82
C THR A 250 17.82 -13.20 -13.52
N PHE A 251 17.69 -12.05 -12.85
CA PHE A 251 18.25 -10.80 -13.34
C PHE A 251 19.79 -10.79 -13.40
N ALA A 252 20.49 -11.41 -12.44
CA ALA A 252 21.95 -11.53 -12.48
C ALA A 252 22.41 -12.34 -13.70
N ALA A 253 21.73 -13.44 -14.00
CA ALA A 253 22.01 -14.27 -15.17
C ALA A 253 21.83 -13.47 -16.47
N ASN A 254 20.74 -12.70 -16.57
CA ASN A 254 20.45 -11.88 -17.73
C ASN A 254 21.51 -10.80 -17.95
N ILE A 255 21.89 -10.08 -16.90
CA ILE A 255 22.92 -9.04 -16.96
C ILE A 255 24.28 -9.64 -17.33
N LEU A 256 24.64 -10.78 -16.75
CA LEU A 256 25.85 -11.50 -17.10
C LEU A 256 25.90 -11.84 -18.60
N VAL A 257 24.83 -12.41 -19.16
CA VAL A 257 24.75 -12.75 -20.58
C VAL A 257 24.93 -11.51 -21.44
N MET A 258 24.24 -10.42 -21.10
CA MET A 258 24.30 -9.16 -21.84
C MET A 258 25.70 -8.54 -21.83
N LEU A 259 26.33 -8.43 -20.65
CA LEU A 259 27.68 -7.89 -20.54
C LEU A 259 28.73 -8.81 -21.18
N ALA A 260 28.61 -10.13 -21.02
CA ALA A 260 29.57 -11.08 -21.58
C ALA A 260 29.59 -11.03 -23.11
N ILE A 261 28.40 -11.01 -23.74
CA ILE A 261 28.27 -10.87 -25.19
C ILE A 261 28.87 -9.54 -25.66
N ALA A 262 28.53 -8.45 -24.99
CA ALA A 262 28.95 -7.13 -25.40
C ALA A 262 30.46 -6.92 -25.22
N ALA A 263 30.99 -7.22 -24.04
CA ALA A 263 32.42 -7.12 -23.74
C ALA A 263 33.26 -8.05 -24.62
N GLY A 264 32.84 -9.31 -24.78
CA GLY A 264 33.55 -10.28 -25.63
C GLY A 264 33.60 -9.86 -27.11
N THR A 265 32.48 -9.34 -27.62
CA THR A 265 32.42 -8.79 -28.98
C THR A 265 33.33 -7.58 -29.15
N ASP A 266 33.32 -6.66 -28.18
CA ASP A 266 34.15 -5.46 -28.22
C ASP A 266 35.65 -5.76 -28.14
N TYR A 267 36.05 -6.67 -27.26
CA TYR A 267 37.44 -7.09 -27.12
C TYR A 267 37.98 -7.72 -28.40
N GLY A 268 37.17 -8.57 -29.05
CA GLY A 268 37.52 -9.10 -30.35
C GLY A 268 37.54 -8.02 -31.45
N ILE A 269 36.62 -7.04 -31.39
CA ILE A 269 36.63 -5.92 -32.35
C ILE A 269 37.92 -5.11 -32.24
N PHE A 270 38.36 -4.80 -31.03
CA PHE A 270 39.63 -4.11 -30.81
C PHE A 270 40.78 -4.94 -31.36
N LEU A 271 40.88 -6.21 -30.95
CA LEU A 271 42.00 -7.08 -31.31
C LEU A 271 42.15 -7.23 -32.84
N ILE A 272 41.06 -7.54 -33.53
CA ILE A 272 41.03 -7.68 -34.99
C ILE A 272 41.24 -6.32 -35.66
N GLY A 273 40.63 -5.25 -35.12
CA GLY A 273 40.75 -3.90 -35.65
C GLY A 273 42.20 -3.41 -35.71
N ARG A 274 42.97 -3.62 -34.63
CA ARG A 274 44.39 -3.26 -34.58
C ARG A 274 45.26 -4.18 -35.41
N TYR A 275 44.96 -5.48 -35.46
CA TYR A 275 45.64 -6.37 -36.39
C TYR A 275 45.49 -5.88 -37.83
N GLN A 276 44.27 -5.53 -38.25
CA GLN A 276 43.99 -4.99 -39.58
C GLN A 276 44.63 -3.61 -39.81
N GLU A 277 44.76 -2.77 -38.77
CA GLU A 277 45.51 -1.51 -38.83
C GLU A 277 46.99 -1.75 -39.16
N MET A 278 47.65 -2.68 -38.45
CA MET A 278 49.07 -3.00 -38.70
C MET A 278 49.27 -3.68 -40.05
N ARG A 279 48.34 -4.52 -40.50
CA ARG A 279 48.35 -5.08 -41.86
C ARG A 279 48.24 -4.00 -42.93
N LYS A 280 47.38 -2.98 -42.74
CA LYS A 280 47.27 -1.82 -43.64
C LYS A 280 48.53 -0.94 -43.64
N ALA A 281 49.24 -0.89 -42.52
CA ALA A 281 50.53 -0.20 -42.42
C ALA A 281 51.68 -0.95 -43.13
N GLY A 282 51.42 -2.12 -43.73
CA GLY A 282 52.39 -2.89 -44.50
C GLY A 282 53.18 -3.93 -43.69
N HIS A 283 52.81 -4.17 -42.42
CA HIS A 283 53.47 -5.20 -41.61
C HIS A 283 53.01 -6.62 -41.98
N ASP A 284 53.95 -7.57 -41.97
CA ASP A 284 53.65 -9.00 -42.10
C ASP A 284 52.77 -9.53 -40.95
N ARG A 285 52.13 -10.69 -41.16
CA ARG A 285 51.15 -11.27 -40.22
C ARG A 285 51.72 -11.47 -38.82
N GLU A 286 52.98 -11.88 -38.73
CA GLU A 286 53.70 -12.15 -37.49
C GLU A 286 54.00 -10.86 -36.70
N PRO A 287 54.70 -9.86 -37.27
CA PRO A 287 54.88 -8.57 -36.60
C PRO A 287 53.55 -7.89 -36.25
N ALA A 288 52.55 -7.96 -37.14
CA ALA A 288 51.23 -7.40 -36.92
C ALA A 288 50.53 -8.00 -35.69
N TYR A 289 50.66 -9.32 -35.45
CA TYR A 289 50.13 -9.97 -34.26
C TYR A 289 50.76 -9.43 -32.97
N TYR A 290 52.10 -9.38 -32.89
CA TYR A 290 52.78 -8.92 -31.67
C TYR A 290 52.50 -7.45 -31.36
N MET A 291 52.45 -6.61 -32.40
CA MET A 291 52.12 -5.20 -32.27
C MET A 291 50.65 -4.99 -31.88
N ALA A 292 49.73 -5.80 -32.41
CA ALA A 292 48.33 -5.76 -32.03
C ALA A 292 48.12 -6.18 -30.58
N PHE A 293 48.71 -7.31 -30.16
CA PHE A 293 48.61 -7.78 -28.77
C PHE A 293 49.17 -6.75 -27.79
N ARG A 294 50.38 -6.20 -28.04
CA ARG A 294 51.01 -5.23 -27.13
C ARG A 294 50.22 -3.93 -27.00
N GLY A 295 49.57 -3.48 -28.06
CA GLY A 295 48.77 -2.26 -28.04
C GLY A 295 47.42 -2.42 -27.35
N ILE A 296 46.85 -3.63 -27.36
CA ILE A 296 45.47 -3.87 -26.92
C ILE A 296 45.37 -4.58 -25.59
N SER A 297 46.30 -5.47 -25.25
CA SER A 297 46.20 -6.27 -24.02
C SER A 297 46.05 -5.41 -22.75
N PRO A 298 46.75 -4.27 -22.57
CA PRO A 298 46.53 -3.41 -21.39
C PRO A 298 45.15 -2.74 -21.40
N VAL A 299 44.58 -2.53 -22.59
CA VAL A 299 43.26 -1.92 -22.75
C VAL A 299 42.15 -2.92 -22.43
N ILE A 300 42.22 -4.14 -22.95
CA ILE A 300 41.27 -5.22 -22.61
C ILE A 300 41.32 -5.50 -21.12
N LEU A 301 42.53 -5.59 -20.53
CA LEU A 301 42.68 -5.83 -19.09
C LEU A 301 42.11 -4.66 -18.26
N GLY A 302 42.42 -3.41 -18.64
CA GLY A 302 41.92 -2.22 -17.95
C GLY A 302 40.40 -2.05 -18.03
N SER A 303 39.83 -2.26 -19.23
CA SER A 303 38.37 -2.31 -19.47
C SER A 303 37.73 -3.40 -18.62
N GLY A 304 38.24 -4.62 -18.73
CA GLY A 304 37.72 -5.79 -18.06
C GLY A 304 37.70 -5.67 -16.53
N LEU A 305 38.79 -5.20 -15.95
CA LEU A 305 38.88 -4.94 -14.51
C LEU A 305 37.97 -3.79 -14.05
N THR A 306 37.75 -2.79 -14.91
CA THR A 306 36.81 -1.71 -14.63
C THR A 306 35.38 -2.24 -14.60
N ILE A 307 34.99 -3.06 -15.58
CA ILE A 307 33.66 -3.67 -15.64
C ILE A 307 33.44 -4.64 -14.47
N ALA A 308 34.39 -5.56 -14.25
CA ALA A 308 34.32 -6.52 -13.16
C ALA A 308 34.32 -5.82 -11.79
N GLY A 309 35.14 -4.77 -11.63
CA GLY A 309 35.21 -3.99 -10.40
C GLY A 309 33.93 -3.21 -10.12
N ALA A 310 33.39 -2.50 -11.11
CA ALA A 310 32.18 -1.70 -10.97
C ALA A 310 30.94 -2.57 -10.72
N THR A 311 30.87 -3.76 -11.32
CA THR A 311 29.80 -4.73 -11.03
C THR A 311 30.00 -5.36 -9.66
N TYR A 312 31.23 -5.68 -9.24
CA TYR A 312 31.52 -6.16 -7.89
C TYR A 312 31.18 -5.14 -6.79
N CYS A 313 31.24 -3.84 -7.06
CA CYS A 313 30.78 -2.80 -6.13
C CYS A 313 29.31 -2.97 -5.72
N LEU A 314 28.49 -3.64 -6.52
CA LEU A 314 27.11 -3.98 -6.13
C LEU A 314 27.05 -4.87 -4.89
N ARG A 315 28.09 -5.65 -4.58
CA ARG A 315 28.15 -6.48 -3.36
C ARG A 315 28.02 -5.65 -2.07
N PHE A 316 28.35 -4.36 -2.10
CA PHE A 316 28.24 -3.45 -0.96
C PHE A 316 26.84 -2.86 -0.75
N THR A 317 25.91 -3.12 -1.67
CA THR A 317 24.50 -2.71 -1.55
C THR A 317 23.75 -3.58 -0.54
N ARG A 318 22.62 -3.08 -0.03
CA ARG A 318 21.79 -3.74 0.97
C ARG A 318 20.63 -4.53 0.37
N LEU A 319 20.08 -4.06 -0.75
CA LEU A 319 19.01 -4.75 -1.46
C LEU A 319 19.57 -6.01 -2.12
N PRO A 320 19.02 -7.21 -1.80
CA PRO A 320 19.43 -8.45 -2.45
C PRO A 320 19.34 -8.38 -3.97
N TYR A 321 18.39 -7.61 -4.49
CA TYR A 321 18.21 -7.33 -5.92
C TYR A 321 19.51 -6.85 -6.59
N PHE A 322 20.31 -6.00 -5.92
CA PHE A 322 21.60 -5.52 -6.44
C PHE A 322 22.77 -6.35 -5.92
N GLN A 323 22.75 -6.70 -4.64
CA GLN A 323 23.86 -7.36 -3.96
C GLN A 323 24.23 -8.70 -4.59
N THR A 324 23.23 -9.52 -4.88
CA THR A 324 23.38 -10.88 -5.43
C THR A 324 23.92 -10.89 -6.85
N MET A 325 23.80 -9.77 -7.58
CA MET A 325 24.32 -9.65 -8.94
C MET A 325 25.83 -9.38 -9.00
N GLY A 326 26.40 -8.81 -7.94
CA GLY A 326 27.78 -8.31 -7.97
C GLY A 326 28.80 -9.41 -8.25
N GLU A 327 28.70 -10.53 -7.56
CA GLU A 327 29.65 -11.65 -7.66
C GLU A 327 29.50 -12.42 -9.00
N PRO A 328 28.31 -12.89 -9.42
CA PRO A 328 28.13 -13.59 -10.69
C PRO A 328 28.61 -12.78 -11.90
N VAL A 329 28.23 -11.49 -11.96
CA VAL A 329 28.54 -10.64 -13.11
C VAL A 329 30.03 -10.28 -13.14
N ALA A 330 30.64 -10.00 -11.99
CA ALA A 330 32.07 -9.71 -11.91
C ALA A 330 32.92 -10.93 -12.30
N ILE A 331 32.61 -12.12 -11.76
CA ILE A 331 33.33 -13.36 -12.06
C ILE A 331 33.18 -13.72 -13.53
N GLY A 332 31.96 -13.68 -14.06
CA GLY A 332 31.73 -13.95 -15.47
C GLY A 332 32.42 -12.96 -16.39
N THR A 333 32.49 -11.68 -16.02
CA THR A 333 33.29 -10.68 -16.75
C THR A 333 34.78 -11.02 -16.72
N LEU A 334 35.33 -11.43 -15.57
CA LEU A 334 36.74 -11.87 -15.48
C LEU A 334 37.04 -13.08 -16.37
N VAL A 335 36.09 -14.02 -16.49
CA VAL A 335 36.22 -15.16 -17.42
C VAL A 335 36.27 -14.67 -18.86
N VAL A 336 35.40 -13.74 -19.26
CA VAL A 336 35.40 -13.14 -20.60
C VAL A 336 36.73 -12.42 -20.87
N VAL A 337 37.27 -11.69 -19.90
CA VAL A 337 38.57 -11.00 -20.03
C VAL A 337 39.72 -11.99 -20.17
N ALA A 338 39.71 -13.07 -19.38
CA ALA A 338 40.71 -14.12 -19.48
C ALA A 338 40.67 -14.82 -20.85
N ALA A 339 39.48 -15.09 -21.37
CA ALA A 339 39.29 -15.63 -22.71
C ALA A 339 39.72 -14.64 -23.79
N ALA A 340 39.32 -13.38 -23.71
CA ALA A 340 39.70 -12.34 -24.68
C ALA A 340 41.22 -12.11 -24.76
N LEU A 341 41.96 -12.31 -23.66
CA LEU A 341 43.43 -12.20 -23.62
C LEU A 341 44.16 -13.49 -24.05
N THR A 342 43.48 -14.64 -24.13
CA THR A 342 44.10 -15.93 -24.45
C THR A 342 43.50 -16.56 -25.71
N LEU A 343 42.20 -16.86 -25.70
CA LEU A 343 41.43 -17.39 -26.82
C LEU A 343 41.44 -16.43 -28.01
N GLY A 344 41.16 -15.14 -27.81
CA GLY A 344 41.12 -14.14 -28.87
C GLY A 344 42.41 -14.12 -29.73
N PRO A 345 43.60 -13.93 -29.10
CA PRO A 345 44.88 -13.96 -29.81
C PRO A 345 45.24 -15.34 -30.39
N ALA A 346 44.82 -16.43 -29.76
CA ALA A 346 45.00 -17.77 -30.31
C ALA A 346 44.20 -17.97 -31.62
N VAL A 347 42.91 -17.58 -31.62
CA VAL A 347 42.05 -17.62 -32.80
C VAL A 347 42.55 -16.67 -33.88
N LEU A 348 43.02 -15.46 -33.52
CA LEU A 348 43.67 -14.52 -34.43
C LEU A 348 44.87 -15.17 -35.13
N THR A 349 45.71 -15.92 -34.40
CA THR A 349 46.87 -16.62 -34.96
C THR A 349 46.46 -17.68 -35.97
N VAL A 350 45.48 -18.51 -35.64
CA VAL A 350 45.02 -19.59 -36.52
C VAL A 350 44.31 -19.02 -37.76
N ALA A 351 43.39 -18.09 -37.57
CA ALA A 351 42.63 -17.48 -38.66
C ALA A 351 43.49 -16.62 -39.59
N SER A 352 44.52 -15.93 -39.06
CA SER A 352 45.46 -15.18 -39.89
C SER A 352 46.34 -16.08 -40.75
N ARG A 353 46.63 -17.32 -40.32
CA ARG A 353 47.34 -18.32 -41.14
C ARG A 353 46.58 -18.62 -42.44
N PHE A 354 45.26 -18.71 -42.37
CA PHE A 354 44.37 -18.95 -43.52
C PHE A 354 43.98 -17.67 -44.28
N GLY A 355 44.48 -16.49 -43.89
CA GLY A 355 44.16 -15.22 -44.57
C GLY A 355 42.71 -14.74 -44.38
N LEU A 356 41.97 -15.30 -43.43
CA LEU A 356 40.54 -15.01 -43.20
C LEU A 356 40.28 -13.64 -42.54
N LEU A 357 41.34 -12.97 -42.09
CA LEU A 357 41.29 -11.70 -41.34
C LEU A 357 41.93 -10.53 -42.09
N GLU A 358 42.24 -10.70 -43.38
CA GLU A 358 42.86 -9.65 -44.19
C GLU A 358 41.86 -8.51 -44.47
N PRO A 359 42.29 -7.24 -44.35
CA PRO A 359 41.40 -6.10 -44.55
C PRO A 359 41.01 -5.94 -46.03
N LYS A 360 39.71 -6.00 -46.33
CA LYS A 360 39.20 -5.88 -47.72
C LYS A 360 39.27 -4.47 -48.34
N ARG A 361 39.52 -3.39 -47.57
CA ARG A 361 39.68 -2.00 -48.08
C ARG A 361 40.60 -1.12 -47.22
N ALA A 362 41.25 -0.13 -47.86
CA ALA A 362 41.85 1.03 -47.20
C ALA A 362 40.78 1.87 -46.45
N GLY A 363 41.02 2.16 -45.17
CA GLY A 363 40.00 2.68 -44.24
C GLY A 363 39.65 4.17 -44.39
N ARG A 364 38.44 4.51 -43.91
CA ARG A 364 37.78 5.83 -43.80
C ARG A 364 38.50 6.87 -42.90
N GLY A 365 39.82 6.90 -42.83
CA GLY A 365 40.57 7.84 -41.98
C GLY A 365 40.35 9.32 -42.32
N ARG A 366 39.88 9.65 -43.54
CA ARG A 366 39.62 11.03 -43.97
C ARG A 366 38.51 11.73 -43.17
N TYR A 367 37.45 11.02 -42.78
CA TYR A 367 36.33 11.62 -42.05
C TYR A 367 36.72 11.94 -40.60
N TRP A 368 37.27 10.96 -39.89
CA TRP A 368 37.76 11.13 -38.52
C TRP A 368 38.92 12.11 -38.42
N ARG A 369 39.79 12.18 -39.43
CA ARG A 369 40.81 13.24 -39.51
C ARG A 369 40.20 14.63 -39.63
N ARG A 370 39.10 14.82 -40.37
CA ARG A 370 38.39 16.12 -40.45
C ARG A 370 37.77 16.50 -39.10
N ILE A 371 37.14 15.54 -38.42
CA ILE A 371 36.61 15.74 -37.07
C ILE A 371 37.74 16.15 -36.11
N GLY A 372 38.85 15.40 -36.08
CA GLY A 372 39.99 15.73 -35.22
C GLY A 372 40.59 17.12 -35.51
N VAL A 373 40.67 17.52 -36.79
CA VAL A 373 41.10 18.88 -37.17
C VAL A 373 40.11 19.93 -36.68
N ALA A 374 38.80 19.68 -36.78
CA ALA A 374 37.77 20.60 -36.32
C ALA A 374 37.82 20.79 -34.80
N VAL A 375 37.89 19.69 -34.04
CA VAL A 375 38.04 19.70 -32.56
C VAL A 375 39.26 20.51 -32.14
N VAL A 376 40.43 20.25 -32.74
CA VAL A 376 41.67 20.96 -32.38
C VAL A 376 41.66 22.43 -32.79
N ARG A 377 40.92 22.78 -33.86
CA ARG A 377 40.82 24.16 -34.37
C ARG A 377 39.80 25.01 -33.59
N TRP A 378 38.68 24.42 -33.18
CA TRP A 378 37.57 25.10 -32.51
C TRP A 378 37.11 24.35 -31.24
N PRO A 379 37.98 24.14 -30.24
CA PRO A 379 37.66 23.28 -29.11
C PRO A 379 36.56 23.85 -28.21
N ALA A 380 36.51 25.16 -27.96
CA ALA A 380 35.49 25.76 -27.09
C ALA A 380 34.07 25.76 -27.70
N PRO A 381 33.84 26.16 -28.96
CA PRO A 381 32.51 26.06 -29.57
C PRO A 381 32.00 24.62 -29.69
N ILE A 382 32.88 23.67 -30.01
CA ILE A 382 32.52 22.25 -30.08
C ILE A 382 32.18 21.71 -28.68
N LEU A 383 32.92 22.12 -27.65
CA LEU A 383 32.59 21.79 -26.27
C LEU A 383 31.20 22.29 -25.89
N VAL A 384 30.88 23.56 -26.18
CA VAL A 384 29.55 24.14 -25.87
C VAL A 384 28.43 23.41 -26.62
N ALA A 385 28.63 23.09 -27.91
CA ALA A 385 27.65 22.35 -28.69
C ALA A 385 27.43 20.91 -28.16
N ALA A 386 28.52 20.20 -27.82
CA ALA A 386 28.45 18.87 -27.24
C ALA A 386 27.77 18.88 -25.85
N LEU A 387 28.09 19.89 -25.03
CA LEU A 387 27.49 20.07 -23.72
C LEU A 387 26.01 20.47 -23.83
N GLY A 388 25.63 21.24 -24.85
CA GLY A 388 24.23 21.52 -25.19
C GLY A 388 23.46 20.25 -25.58
N ALA A 389 24.04 19.37 -26.40
CA ALA A 389 23.42 18.10 -26.75
C ALA A 389 23.21 17.18 -25.52
N VAL A 390 24.18 17.14 -24.62
CA VAL A 390 24.07 16.43 -23.33
C VAL A 390 23.00 17.07 -22.44
N LEU A 391 22.95 18.40 -22.38
CA LEU A 391 22.04 19.15 -21.52
C LEU A 391 20.57 18.84 -21.85
N VAL A 392 20.24 18.58 -23.12
CA VAL A 392 18.90 18.13 -23.52
C VAL A 392 18.47 16.88 -22.76
N GLY A 393 19.37 15.90 -22.60
CA GLY A 393 19.10 14.71 -21.80
C GLY A 393 18.98 15.04 -20.31
N VAL A 394 19.90 15.84 -19.77
CA VAL A 394 19.93 16.20 -18.34
C VAL A 394 18.68 16.99 -17.91
N LEU A 395 18.13 17.85 -18.78
CA LEU A 395 16.95 18.65 -18.48
C LEU A 395 15.67 17.82 -18.27
N ALA A 396 15.63 16.58 -18.73
CA ALA A 396 14.51 15.67 -18.50
C ALA A 396 14.57 14.96 -17.14
N LEU A 397 15.73 14.95 -16.46
CA LEU A 397 15.89 14.28 -15.16
C LEU A 397 15.00 14.80 -14.03
N PRO A 398 14.77 16.12 -13.86
CA PRO A 398 13.90 16.62 -12.79
C PRO A 398 12.46 16.13 -12.87
N GLY A 399 12.00 15.71 -14.07
CA GLY A 399 10.68 15.14 -14.29
C GLY A 399 10.55 13.66 -13.93
N PHE A 400 11.63 13.01 -13.49
CA PHE A 400 11.67 11.58 -13.22
C PHE A 400 10.66 11.13 -12.16
N LYS A 401 9.75 10.24 -12.56
CA LYS A 401 8.79 9.57 -11.68
C LYS A 401 9.03 8.06 -11.69
N VAL A 402 9.12 7.49 -10.49
CA VAL A 402 9.37 6.07 -10.27
C VAL A 402 8.05 5.31 -10.15
N MET A 403 8.04 4.06 -10.62
CA MET A 403 7.01 3.07 -10.32
C MET A 403 7.65 1.83 -9.68
N TYR A 404 7.02 1.31 -8.62
CA TYR A 404 7.52 0.14 -7.89
C TYR A 404 6.81 -1.16 -8.28
N THR A 405 5.57 -1.11 -8.76
CA THR A 405 4.82 -2.30 -9.15
C THR A 405 5.23 -2.89 -10.52
N ASP A 406 5.36 -4.21 -10.58
CA ASP A 406 5.67 -4.98 -11.78
C ASP A 406 4.52 -5.01 -12.81
N ARG A 407 3.29 -4.80 -12.33
CA ARG A 407 2.03 -4.94 -13.09
C ARG A 407 2.04 -4.23 -14.44
N TYR A 408 2.57 -3.01 -14.50
CA TYR A 408 2.54 -2.17 -15.71
C TYR A 408 3.61 -2.54 -16.76
N TYR A 409 4.56 -3.41 -16.37
CA TYR A 409 5.68 -3.81 -17.21
C TYR A 409 5.54 -5.23 -17.76
N LEU A 410 4.50 -5.96 -17.34
CA LEU A 410 4.11 -7.25 -17.89
C LEU A 410 3.18 -7.09 -19.10
N PRO A 411 3.09 -8.11 -19.97
CA PRO A 411 2.07 -8.19 -21.02
C PRO A 411 0.65 -8.10 -20.45
N ALA A 412 -0.27 -7.49 -21.21
CA ALA A 412 -1.65 -7.28 -20.75
C ALA A 412 -2.48 -8.58 -20.65
N ASP A 413 -1.99 -9.66 -21.25
CA ASP A 413 -2.56 -11.01 -21.27
C ASP A 413 -1.97 -11.95 -20.21
N ALA A 414 -1.02 -11.49 -19.39
CA ALA A 414 -0.50 -12.27 -18.26
C ALA A 414 -1.62 -12.58 -17.24
N GLY A 415 -1.61 -13.79 -16.67
CA GLY A 415 -2.68 -14.27 -15.79
C GLY A 415 -2.88 -13.38 -14.56
N SER A 416 -1.79 -13.00 -13.89
CA SER A 416 -1.82 -12.09 -12.74
C SER A 416 -2.33 -10.69 -13.10
N VAL A 417 -1.98 -10.18 -14.28
CA VAL A 417 -2.42 -8.87 -14.80
C VAL A 417 -3.92 -8.88 -15.12
N LEU A 418 -4.43 -9.96 -15.70
CA LEU A 418 -5.87 -10.15 -15.92
C LEU A 418 -6.65 -10.17 -14.61
N GLY A 419 -6.10 -10.79 -13.55
CA GLY A 419 -6.69 -10.77 -12.22
C GLY A 419 -6.76 -9.37 -11.63
N TYR A 420 -5.69 -8.57 -11.73
CA TYR A 420 -5.72 -7.16 -11.31
C TYR A 420 -6.67 -6.31 -12.16
N GLN A 421 -6.76 -6.54 -13.48
CA GLN A 421 -7.73 -5.84 -14.33
C GLN A 421 -9.18 -6.21 -13.99
N ALA A 422 -9.44 -7.47 -13.63
CA ALA A 422 -10.74 -7.91 -13.14
C ALA A 422 -11.07 -7.24 -11.80
N SER A 423 -10.06 -7.14 -10.93
CA SER A 423 -10.20 -6.45 -9.65
C SER A 423 -10.55 -4.97 -9.81
N ASP A 424 -9.80 -4.23 -10.63
CA ASP A 424 -9.99 -2.79 -10.85
C ASP A 424 -11.38 -2.42 -11.40
N ARG A 425 -12.12 -3.38 -11.97
CA ARG A 425 -13.51 -3.16 -12.39
C ARG A 425 -14.47 -3.02 -11.21
N HIS A 426 -14.15 -3.60 -10.05
CA HIS A 426 -15.05 -3.74 -8.91
C HIS A 426 -14.50 -3.14 -7.60
N PHE A 427 -13.18 -3.07 -7.46
CA PHE A 427 -12.49 -2.56 -6.28
C PHE A 427 -11.68 -1.30 -6.62
N SER A 428 -11.52 -0.41 -5.64
CA SER A 428 -10.52 0.66 -5.72
C SER A 428 -9.12 0.06 -5.63
N PRO A 429 -8.10 0.60 -6.34
CA PRO A 429 -6.75 0.03 -6.35
C PRO A 429 -6.17 -0.29 -4.96
N GLY A 430 -6.32 0.62 -3.99
CA GLY A 430 -5.78 0.42 -2.64
C GLY A 430 -6.48 -0.66 -1.82
N ARG A 431 -7.64 -1.17 -2.23
CA ARG A 431 -8.35 -2.24 -1.49
C ARG A 431 -7.73 -3.61 -1.70
N MET A 432 -6.92 -3.78 -2.74
CA MET A 432 -6.31 -5.06 -3.09
C MET A 432 -4.99 -5.30 -2.38
N ASP A 433 -4.35 -4.23 -1.95
CA ASP A 433 -3.02 -4.23 -1.35
C ASP A 433 -3.04 -3.39 -0.06
N PRO A 434 -3.82 -3.82 0.97
CA PRO A 434 -3.90 -3.07 2.22
C PRO A 434 -2.59 -3.16 3.01
N ASP A 435 -2.26 -2.09 3.72
CA ASP A 435 -1.20 -2.13 4.72
C ASP A 435 -1.73 -2.77 6.01
N ILE A 436 -0.89 -3.57 6.66
CA ILE A 436 -1.26 -4.27 7.89
C ILE A 436 -0.43 -3.70 9.03
N LEU A 437 -1.10 -3.01 9.94
CA LEU A 437 -0.52 -2.51 11.18
C LEU A 437 -0.81 -3.51 12.30
N MET A 438 0.20 -3.87 13.08
CA MET A 438 0.06 -4.69 14.27
C MET A 438 0.51 -3.93 15.51
N ILE A 439 -0.28 -4.00 16.56
CA ILE A 439 0.05 -3.50 17.90
C ILE A 439 0.26 -4.72 18.79
N GLU A 440 1.45 -4.85 19.36
CA GLU A 440 1.83 -5.94 20.27
C GLU A 440 2.06 -5.39 21.68
N ALA A 441 1.26 -5.85 22.63
CA ALA A 441 1.28 -5.48 24.04
C ALA A 441 1.88 -6.60 24.92
N ASP A 442 2.11 -6.31 26.20
CA ASP A 442 2.61 -7.27 27.19
C ASP A 442 1.49 -8.01 27.95
N HIS A 443 0.23 -7.72 27.65
CA HIS A 443 -0.95 -8.30 28.28
C HIS A 443 -2.09 -8.54 27.27
N ASP A 444 -3.13 -9.24 27.72
CA ASP A 444 -4.30 -9.59 26.90
C ASP A 444 -5.23 -8.37 26.71
N MET A 445 -5.41 -7.96 25.45
CA MET A 445 -6.22 -6.81 25.06
C MET A 445 -7.72 -7.10 24.94
N ARG A 446 -8.19 -8.31 25.24
CA ARG A 446 -9.62 -8.70 25.21
C ARG A 446 -10.40 -8.13 26.41
N ASN A 447 -10.30 -6.83 26.62
CA ASN A 447 -10.94 -6.10 27.70
C ASN A 447 -11.43 -4.73 27.21
N THR A 448 -12.40 -4.14 27.93
CA THR A 448 -13.01 -2.86 27.54
C THR A 448 -12.00 -1.72 27.47
N THR A 449 -11.00 -1.68 28.36
CA THR A 449 -10.02 -0.58 28.43
C THR A 449 -9.19 -0.51 27.16
N ASP A 450 -8.63 -1.64 26.71
CA ASP A 450 -7.77 -1.66 25.53
C ASP A 450 -8.56 -1.50 24.24
N MET A 451 -9.82 -1.96 24.18
CA MET A 451 -10.70 -1.68 23.04
C MET A 451 -10.91 -0.17 22.81
N LEU A 452 -10.95 0.65 23.88
CA LEU A 452 -10.98 2.12 23.73
C LEU A 452 -9.70 2.66 23.11
N VAL A 453 -8.56 2.06 23.44
CA VAL A 453 -7.25 2.46 22.90
C VAL A 453 -7.11 2.02 21.44
N LEU A 454 -7.50 0.79 21.10
CA LEU A 454 -7.50 0.30 19.72
C LEU A 454 -8.40 1.16 18.82
N ASP A 455 -9.59 1.54 19.30
CA ASP A 455 -10.47 2.45 18.57
C ASP A 455 -9.85 3.86 18.40
N LYS A 456 -9.16 4.37 19.43
CA LYS A 456 -8.39 5.62 19.34
C LYS A 456 -7.28 5.53 18.27
N VAL A 457 -6.60 4.38 18.17
CA VAL A 457 -5.60 4.13 17.13
C VAL A 457 -6.25 4.12 15.75
N ALA A 458 -7.37 3.40 15.59
CA ALA A 458 -8.10 3.36 14.33
C ALA A 458 -8.53 4.76 13.85
N LYS A 459 -9.03 5.60 14.78
CA LYS A 459 -9.41 7.00 14.51
C LYS A 459 -8.25 7.88 14.08
N ASN A 460 -7.09 7.73 14.71
CA ASN A 460 -5.92 8.53 14.35
C ASN A 460 -5.38 8.14 12.97
N ILE A 461 -5.36 6.84 12.65
CA ILE A 461 -4.86 6.36 11.35
C ILE A 461 -5.81 6.73 10.21
N ILE A 462 -7.14 6.62 10.38
CA ILE A 462 -8.08 7.00 9.31
C ILE A 462 -8.07 8.52 9.03
N ARG A 463 -7.63 9.34 9.99
CA ARG A 463 -7.44 10.79 9.81
C ARG A 463 -6.20 11.14 9.00
N VAL A 464 -5.27 10.20 8.80
CA VAL A 464 -4.12 10.40 7.92
C VAL A 464 -4.63 10.58 6.49
N VAL A 465 -4.16 11.66 5.85
CA VAL A 465 -4.59 12.02 4.49
C VAL A 465 -4.23 10.90 3.53
N GLY A 466 -5.23 10.45 2.77
CA GLY A 466 -5.05 9.37 1.80
C GLY A 466 -5.47 7.99 2.32
N ASN A 467 -5.99 7.86 3.54
CA ASN A 467 -6.57 6.60 4.02
C ASN A 467 -8.08 6.57 3.71
N ALA A 468 -8.54 5.45 3.14
CA ALA A 468 -9.93 5.28 2.70
C ALA A 468 -10.76 4.55 3.75
N LEU A 469 -10.18 3.48 4.30
CA LEU A 469 -10.85 2.55 5.20
C LEU A 469 -9.82 1.99 6.17
N ILE A 470 -10.23 1.72 7.41
CA ILE A 470 -9.46 0.93 8.36
C ILE A 470 -10.35 -0.17 8.91
N GLN A 471 -9.89 -1.42 8.87
CA GLN A 471 -10.62 -2.57 9.41
C GLN A 471 -9.84 -3.16 10.60
N ASP A 472 -10.52 -3.26 11.72
CA ASP A 472 -9.99 -3.81 12.97
C ASP A 472 -11.15 -4.36 13.82
N ILE A 473 -10.87 -4.82 15.04
CA ILE A 473 -11.90 -5.37 15.91
C ILE A 473 -12.98 -4.35 16.30
N THR A 474 -12.66 -3.06 16.42
CA THR A 474 -13.65 -2.03 16.78
C THR A 474 -14.46 -1.56 15.57
N ARG A 475 -14.00 -1.89 14.35
CA ARG A 475 -14.59 -1.52 13.06
C ARG A 475 -14.39 -2.62 12.01
N PRO A 476 -14.95 -3.83 12.17
CA PRO A 476 -14.63 -4.98 11.31
C PRO A 476 -15.02 -4.77 9.84
N LEU A 477 -16.08 -4.00 9.60
CA LEU A 477 -16.57 -3.61 8.28
C LEU A 477 -15.95 -2.29 7.76
N GLY A 478 -14.97 -1.77 8.50
CA GLY A 478 -14.36 -0.46 8.32
C GLY A 478 -15.24 0.74 8.65
N ARG A 479 -16.35 0.47 9.33
CA ARG A 479 -17.21 1.47 9.98
C ARG A 479 -17.36 1.10 11.46
N PRO A 480 -17.62 2.08 12.34
CA PRO A 480 -17.85 1.81 13.74
C PRO A 480 -18.96 0.78 13.95
N ILE A 481 -18.78 -0.11 14.93
CA ILE A 481 -19.82 -1.05 15.35
C ILE A 481 -21.05 -0.25 15.76
N GLN A 482 -22.20 -0.55 15.15
CA GLN A 482 -23.47 0.06 15.52
C GLN A 482 -23.80 -0.26 16.98
N HIS A 483 -24.48 0.68 17.64
CA HIS A 483 -24.94 0.55 19.01
C HIS A 483 -23.83 0.51 20.08
N SER A 484 -22.58 0.77 19.69
CA SER A 484 -21.42 0.79 20.60
C SER A 484 -21.16 2.17 21.23
N SER A 485 -21.88 3.21 20.83
CA SER A 485 -21.67 4.56 21.39
C SER A 485 -22.30 4.71 22.79
N VAL A 486 -21.63 5.45 23.68
CA VAL A 486 -22.17 5.78 25.01
C VAL A 486 -23.56 6.42 24.94
N PRO A 487 -23.83 7.40 24.05
CA PRO A 487 -25.18 7.96 23.90
C PRO A 487 -26.24 6.90 23.53
N PHE A 488 -25.90 5.95 22.64
CA PHE A 488 -26.82 4.88 22.29
C PHE A 488 -27.13 3.99 23.50
N GLN A 489 -26.11 3.58 24.25
CA GLN A 489 -26.29 2.74 25.43
C GLN A 489 -27.11 3.43 26.52
N LEU A 490 -26.88 4.73 26.78
CA LEU A 490 -27.72 5.52 27.70
C LEU A 490 -29.17 5.62 27.21
N SER A 491 -29.37 5.74 25.89
CA SER A 491 -30.70 5.81 25.30
C SER A 491 -31.49 4.49 25.41
N SER A 492 -30.78 3.36 25.39
CA SER A 492 -31.39 2.02 25.52
C SER A 492 -32.10 1.84 26.86
N GLN A 493 -31.54 2.40 27.94
CA GLN A 493 -32.19 2.40 29.26
C GLN A 493 -33.48 3.24 29.27
N SER A 494 -33.52 4.31 28.45
CA SER A 494 -34.69 5.18 28.34
C SER A 494 -35.87 4.50 27.62
N GLN A 495 -35.62 3.49 26.78
CA GLN A 495 -36.70 2.70 26.14
C GLN A 495 -37.52 1.93 27.19
N THR A 496 -36.88 1.31 28.17
CA THR A 496 -37.58 0.61 29.27
C THR A 496 -38.40 1.60 30.10
N THR A 497 -37.88 2.81 30.32
CA THR A 497 -38.62 3.87 31.00
C THR A 497 -39.88 4.28 30.23
N LEU A 498 -39.81 4.41 28.90
CA LEU A 498 -41.00 4.72 28.08
C LEU A 498 -42.08 3.64 28.16
N GLN A 499 -41.69 2.36 28.17
CA GLN A 499 -42.65 1.27 28.34
C GLN A 499 -43.40 1.39 29.68
N ASN A 500 -42.70 1.73 30.76
CA ASN A 500 -43.31 1.97 32.07
C ASN A 500 -44.13 3.26 32.13
N MET A 501 -43.78 4.29 31.34
CA MET A 501 -44.53 5.56 31.31
C MET A 501 -45.94 5.39 30.74
N GLN A 502 -46.17 4.42 29.85
CA GLN A 502 -47.51 4.14 29.35
C GLN A 502 -48.46 3.78 30.50
N TYR A 503 -47.99 2.95 31.43
CA TYR A 503 -48.76 2.57 32.62
C TYR A 503 -49.08 3.77 33.52
N LEU A 504 -48.12 4.68 33.72
CA LEU A 504 -48.32 5.90 34.51
C LEU A 504 -49.29 6.89 33.84
N LYS A 505 -49.25 7.00 32.51
CA LYS A 505 -50.20 7.80 31.72
C LYS A 505 -51.62 7.27 31.92
N ASP A 506 -51.79 5.95 31.85
CA ASP A 506 -53.10 5.31 32.04
C ASP A 506 -53.64 5.52 33.46
N GLN A 507 -52.80 5.34 34.51
CA GLN A 507 -53.19 5.64 35.89
C GLN A 507 -53.58 7.11 36.11
N THR A 508 -52.85 8.04 35.48
CA THR A 508 -53.14 9.46 35.59
C THR A 508 -54.48 9.79 34.93
N ALA A 509 -54.79 9.17 33.79
CA ALA A 509 -56.10 9.32 33.14
C ALA A 509 -57.26 8.82 34.01
N ASP A 510 -57.06 7.78 34.83
CA ASP A 510 -58.09 7.30 35.77
C ASP A 510 -58.38 8.30 36.92
N MET A 511 -57.46 9.22 37.24
CA MET A 511 -57.74 10.30 38.21
C MET A 511 -58.80 11.28 37.71
N LEU A 512 -58.88 11.51 36.39
CA LEU A 512 -59.95 12.33 35.81
C LEU A 512 -61.32 11.68 36.02
N LYS A 513 -61.42 10.37 35.77
CA LYS A 513 -62.65 9.61 36.06
C LYS A 513 -63.04 9.71 37.53
N THR A 514 -62.06 9.68 38.44
CA THR A 514 -62.31 9.86 39.88
C THR A 514 -62.84 11.25 40.20
N ALA A 515 -62.29 12.31 39.58
CA ALA A 515 -62.77 13.67 39.75
C ALA A 515 -64.18 13.90 39.16
N ASP A 516 -64.50 13.21 38.08
CA ASP A 516 -65.84 13.21 37.47
C ASP A 516 -66.86 12.51 38.39
N GLU A 517 -66.49 11.38 38.99
CA GLU A 517 -67.32 10.69 39.99
C GLU A 517 -67.55 11.55 41.24
N GLN A 518 -66.51 12.26 41.70
CA GLN A 518 -66.64 13.23 42.80
C GLN A 518 -67.59 14.38 42.44
N GLN A 519 -67.60 14.84 41.18
CA GLN A 519 -68.56 15.85 40.71
C GLN A 519 -70.00 15.32 40.76
N PHE A 520 -70.20 14.08 40.31
CA PHE A 520 -71.50 13.42 40.39
C PHE A 520 -72.02 13.32 41.84
N ILE A 521 -71.14 13.02 42.80
CA ILE A 521 -71.49 13.01 44.24
C ILE A 521 -71.84 14.42 44.74
N ILE A 522 -71.08 15.45 44.35
CA ILE A 522 -71.36 16.85 44.72
C ILE A 522 -72.75 17.26 44.22
N ASP A 523 -73.05 17.00 42.94
CA ASP A 523 -74.34 17.35 42.33
C ASP A 523 -75.50 16.62 43.03
N SER A 524 -75.27 15.36 43.41
CA SER A 524 -76.23 14.55 44.16
C SER A 524 -76.50 15.10 45.57
N LEU A 525 -75.44 15.47 46.30
CA LEU A 525 -75.55 16.08 47.64
C LEU A 525 -76.23 17.46 47.59
N GLN A 526 -75.96 18.26 46.56
CA GLN A 526 -76.65 19.55 46.35
C GLN A 526 -78.15 19.36 46.12
N ARG A 527 -78.52 18.39 45.28
CA ARG A 527 -79.94 18.04 45.07
C ARG A 527 -80.59 17.52 46.36
N GLN A 528 -79.86 16.74 47.16
CA GLN A 528 -80.34 16.28 48.48
C GLN A 528 -80.54 17.44 49.46
N TYR A 529 -79.61 18.40 49.50
CA TYR A 529 -79.71 19.61 50.32
C TYR A 529 -80.97 20.42 49.96
N ASP A 530 -81.21 20.66 48.67
CA ASP A 530 -82.39 21.41 48.21
C ASP A 530 -83.71 20.71 48.59
N ILE A 531 -83.76 19.38 48.49
CA ILE A 531 -84.94 18.59 48.89
C ILE A 531 -85.15 18.65 50.40
N GLN A 532 -84.10 18.43 51.21
CA GLN A 532 -84.16 18.47 52.67
C GLN A 532 -84.53 19.88 53.18
N LYS A 533 -84.05 20.93 52.52
CA LYS A 533 -84.41 22.31 52.84
C LYS A 533 -85.90 22.56 52.65
N ARG A 534 -86.46 22.15 51.51
CA ARG A 534 -87.91 22.24 51.26
C ARG A 534 -88.73 21.43 52.27
N LEU A 535 -88.19 20.29 52.73
CA LEU A 535 -88.82 19.49 53.77
C LEU A 535 -88.82 20.22 55.12
N ALA A 536 -87.70 20.78 55.55
CA ALA A 536 -87.61 21.58 56.77
C ALA A 536 -88.54 22.81 56.73
N ASP A 537 -88.58 23.54 55.61
CA ASP A 537 -89.49 24.68 55.41
C ASP A 537 -90.98 24.27 55.43
N ALA A 538 -91.30 23.04 55.03
CA ALA A 538 -92.65 22.48 55.11
C ALA A 538 -93.02 22.06 56.54
N THR A 539 -92.11 21.38 57.25
CA THR A 539 -92.27 20.99 58.66
C THR A 539 -92.46 22.20 59.56
N HIS A 540 -91.70 23.28 59.33
CA HIS A 540 -91.84 24.51 60.10
C HIS A 540 -93.21 25.16 59.93
N ARG A 541 -93.70 25.24 58.69
CA ARG A 541 -95.06 25.72 58.42
C ARG A 541 -96.11 24.84 59.10
N GLN A 542 -95.94 23.52 59.04
CA GLN A 542 -96.84 22.57 59.70
C GLN A 542 -96.84 22.72 61.24
N SER A 543 -95.70 23.05 61.85
CA SER A 543 -95.57 23.35 63.29
C SER A 543 -96.31 24.62 63.68
N VAL A 544 -96.17 25.69 62.88
CA VAL A 544 -96.90 26.96 63.09
C VAL A 544 -98.41 26.73 62.96
N ASP A 545 -98.85 26.07 61.90
CA ASP A 545 -100.27 25.77 61.65
C ASP A 545 -100.86 24.89 62.77
N ALA A 546 -100.10 23.90 63.27
CA ALA A 546 -100.52 23.04 64.36
C ALA A 546 -100.73 23.82 65.67
N ASN A 547 -99.80 24.72 66.03
CA ASN A 547 -99.92 25.57 67.22
C ASN A 547 -101.09 26.56 67.14
N GLU A 548 -101.35 27.12 65.95
CA GLU A 548 -102.52 27.98 65.72
C GLU A 548 -103.83 27.20 65.85
N LEU A 549 -103.86 25.95 65.38
CA LEU A 549 -104.99 25.04 65.57
C LEU A 549 -105.25 24.74 67.05
N THR A 550 -104.20 24.49 67.84
CA THR A 550 -104.32 24.22 69.28
C THR A 550 -104.94 25.41 70.00
N ALA A 551 -104.51 26.63 69.67
CA ALA A 551 -105.06 27.86 70.26
C ALA A 551 -106.56 28.05 69.92
N ILE A 552 -106.98 27.72 68.69
CA ILE A 552 -108.40 27.75 68.29
C ILE A 552 -109.20 26.70 69.06
N ILE A 553 -108.66 25.49 69.25
CA ILE A 553 -109.32 24.39 69.97
C ILE A 553 -109.50 24.74 71.46
N ASP A 554 -108.50 25.35 72.11
CA ASP A 554 -108.60 25.82 73.49
C ASP A 554 -109.70 26.88 73.64
N GLN A 555 -109.78 27.83 72.70
CA GLN A 555 -110.81 28.87 72.69
C GLN A 555 -112.22 28.29 72.52
N LEU A 556 -112.35 27.21 71.74
CA LEU A 556 -113.60 26.48 71.53
C LEU A 556 -114.00 25.67 72.78
N ARG A 557 -113.03 25.04 73.46
CA ARG A 557 -113.22 24.36 74.74
C ARG A 557 -113.70 25.34 75.82
N ASP A 558 -113.07 26.50 75.93
CA ASP A 558 -113.41 27.51 76.94
C ASP A 558 -114.81 28.11 76.69
N HIS A 559 -115.20 28.35 75.43
CA HIS A 559 -116.57 28.78 75.10
C HIS A 559 -117.64 27.71 75.40
N LEU A 560 -117.29 26.42 75.27
CA LEU A 560 -118.20 25.33 75.65
C LEU A 560 -118.28 25.17 77.17
N ALA A 561 -117.19 25.42 77.90
CA ALA A 561 -117.20 25.46 79.36
C ALA A 561 -118.06 26.62 79.91
N ASP A 562 -117.98 27.81 79.32
CA ASP A 562 -118.84 28.96 79.67
C ASP A 562 -120.34 28.66 79.43
N PHE A 563 -120.66 27.91 78.37
CA PHE A 563 -122.04 27.47 78.08
C PHE A 563 -122.56 26.46 79.11
N ASP A 564 -121.74 25.48 79.54
CA ASP A 564 -122.11 24.51 80.58
C ASP A 564 -122.36 25.19 81.94
N ASP A 565 -121.53 26.17 82.31
CA ASP A 565 -121.67 26.91 83.57
C ASP A 565 -122.99 27.69 83.68
N PHE A 566 -123.49 28.24 82.57
CA PHE A 566 -124.76 28.99 82.54
C PHE A 566 -126.00 28.09 82.71
N PHE A 567 -125.99 26.87 82.15
CA PHE A 567 -127.13 25.94 82.21
C PHE A 567 -127.10 24.97 83.40
N ARG A 568 -126.09 25.07 84.27
CA ARG A 568 -125.88 24.22 85.44
C ARG A 568 -127.12 24.07 86.38
N PRO A 569 -127.98 25.10 86.61
CA PRO A 569 -129.21 24.95 87.40
C PRO A 569 -130.28 24.08 86.73
N VAL A 570 -130.36 24.11 85.39
CA VAL A 570 -131.30 23.31 84.59
C VAL A 570 -130.81 21.86 84.49
N ARG A 571 -129.50 21.67 84.30
CA ARG A 571 -128.85 20.36 84.33
C ARG A 571 -129.11 19.62 85.65
N SER A 572 -128.98 20.31 86.78
CA SER A 572 -129.20 19.71 88.11
C SER A 572 -130.67 19.33 88.39
N TYR A 573 -131.65 20.03 87.80
CA TYR A 573 -133.07 19.63 87.86
C TYR A 573 -133.32 18.27 87.18
N PHE A 574 -132.74 18.06 85.98
CA PHE A 574 -132.90 16.81 85.23
C PHE A 574 -132.18 15.60 85.84
N TYR A 575 -131.15 15.82 86.67
CA TYR A 575 -130.44 14.76 87.38
C TYR A 575 -131.09 14.34 88.72
N TRP A 576 -132.02 15.14 89.27
CA TRP A 576 -132.65 14.88 90.58
C TRP A 576 -134.02 14.15 90.49
N GLU A 577 -134.72 14.22 89.35
CA GLU A 577 -136.06 13.63 89.18
C GLU A 577 -136.03 12.15 88.73
N LYS A 578 -136.50 11.24 89.58
CA LYS A 578 -136.31 9.77 89.43
C LYS A 578 -137.05 9.10 88.25
N HIS A 579 -137.93 9.81 87.54
CA HIS A 579 -138.77 9.24 86.46
C HIS A 579 -138.41 9.79 85.06
N CYS A 580 -137.31 10.55 84.92
CA CYS A 580 -136.87 11.16 83.66
C CYS A 580 -136.39 10.14 82.59
N TYR A 581 -136.26 8.85 82.93
CA TYR A 581 -135.90 7.79 81.98
C TYR A 581 -137.01 7.45 80.96
N ASP A 582 -138.29 7.68 81.29
CA ASP A 582 -139.43 7.32 80.42
C ASP A 582 -139.96 8.49 79.58
N ILE A 583 -139.33 9.67 79.66
CA ILE A 583 -139.74 10.88 78.96
C ILE A 583 -138.74 11.17 77.84
N PRO A 584 -139.11 11.02 76.55
CA PRO A 584 -138.18 11.13 75.42
C PRO A 584 -137.40 12.45 75.36
N ILE A 585 -138.03 13.56 75.76
CA ILE A 585 -137.38 14.88 75.72
C ILE A 585 -136.31 15.04 76.82
N CYS A 586 -136.45 14.30 77.92
CA CYS A 586 -135.61 14.38 79.11
C CYS A 586 -134.27 13.65 78.88
N TYR A 587 -134.30 12.48 78.22
CA TYR A 587 -133.10 11.74 77.79
C TYR A 587 -132.30 12.47 76.70
N ALA A 588 -132.97 13.12 75.74
CA ALA A 588 -132.31 13.85 74.65
C ALA A 588 -131.43 15.00 75.18
N PHE A 589 -131.91 15.75 76.18
CA PHE A 589 -131.11 16.80 76.80
C PHE A 589 -129.93 16.25 77.60
N ARG A 590 -130.04 15.08 78.24
CA ARG A 590 -128.92 14.46 78.96
C ARG A 590 -127.79 13.99 78.03
N SER A 591 -128.12 13.32 76.92
CA SER A 591 -127.13 12.88 75.92
C SER A 591 -126.38 14.06 75.26
N LEU A 592 -127.04 15.23 75.17
CA LEU A 592 -126.42 16.46 74.67
C LEU A 592 -125.32 16.95 75.61
N PHE A 593 -125.56 16.91 76.93
CA PHE A 593 -124.55 17.27 77.94
C PHE A 593 -123.43 16.23 78.07
N ASP A 594 -123.74 14.93 77.99
CA ASP A 594 -122.71 13.88 78.03
C ASP A 594 -121.74 13.94 76.83
N SER A 595 -122.16 14.53 75.69
CA SER A 595 -121.28 14.77 74.53
C SER A 595 -120.34 15.97 74.74
N LEU A 596 -120.76 16.96 75.54
CA LEU A 596 -119.95 18.14 75.88
C LEU A 596 -118.79 17.79 76.83
N ASP A 597 -118.94 16.78 77.70
CA ASP A 597 -117.86 16.34 78.61
C ASP A 597 -116.64 15.72 77.88
N SER A 598 -116.73 15.44 76.57
CA SER A 598 -115.65 14.81 75.78
C SER A 598 -114.72 15.80 75.05
N THR A 599 -114.96 17.11 75.13
CA THR A 599 -114.13 18.13 74.47
C THR A 599 -112.77 18.35 75.11
N ASP A 600 -112.60 18.05 76.39
CA ASP A 600 -111.31 18.16 77.09
C ASP A 600 -110.29 17.13 76.56
N GLN A 601 -110.73 15.90 76.28
CA GLN A 601 -109.87 14.85 75.73
C GLN A 601 -109.40 15.16 74.30
N LEU A 602 -110.21 15.90 73.53
CA LEU A 602 -109.85 16.32 72.17
C LEU A 602 -108.76 17.40 72.18
N ALA A 603 -108.85 18.37 73.10
CA ALA A 603 -107.84 19.42 73.26
C ALA A 603 -106.48 18.87 73.71
N GLU A 604 -106.49 17.89 74.63
CA GLU A 604 -105.26 17.25 75.13
C GLU A 604 -104.54 16.46 74.03
N LYS A 605 -105.28 15.74 73.18
CA LYS A 605 -104.69 14.98 72.05
C LYS A 605 -104.12 15.87 70.95
N PHE A 606 -104.70 17.05 70.71
CA PHE A 606 -104.14 18.02 69.77
C PHE A 606 -102.86 18.68 70.30
N HIS A 607 -102.75 18.88 71.62
CA HIS A 607 -101.51 19.31 72.26
C HIS A 607 -100.37 18.30 72.07
N ASP A 608 -100.65 17.00 72.27
CA ASP A 608 -99.67 15.93 72.00
C ASP A 608 -99.18 15.97 70.53
N PHE A 609 -100.10 16.11 69.57
CA PHE A 609 -99.77 16.16 68.15
C PHE A 609 -98.97 17.41 67.75
N ALA A 610 -99.32 18.59 68.28
CA ALA A 610 -98.57 19.82 68.04
C ALA A 610 -97.15 19.73 68.61
N LYS A 611 -96.98 19.08 69.76
CA LYS A 611 -95.68 18.84 70.39
C LYS A 611 -94.79 17.93 69.55
N ASP A 612 -95.31 16.82 69.03
CA ASP A 612 -94.55 15.91 68.16
C ASP A 612 -94.09 16.59 66.84
N ILE A 613 -94.93 17.48 66.29
CA ILE A 613 -94.57 18.28 65.11
C ILE A 613 -93.49 19.32 65.47
N ALA A 614 -93.59 19.95 66.64
CA ALA A 614 -92.58 20.90 67.11
C ALA A 614 -91.21 20.23 67.34
N ASP A 615 -91.18 19.00 67.88
CA ASP A 615 -89.94 18.23 68.01
C ASP A 615 -89.34 17.89 66.63
N THR A 616 -90.18 17.60 65.63
CA THR A 616 -89.75 17.36 64.25
C THR A 616 -89.20 18.63 63.57
N ASP A 617 -89.76 19.80 63.89
CA ASP A 617 -89.29 21.12 63.44
C ASP A 617 -87.93 21.49 64.03
N ILE A 618 -87.60 20.99 65.22
CA ILE A 618 -86.27 21.20 65.83
C ILE A 618 -85.21 20.27 65.21
N LEU A 619 -85.57 19.03 64.88
CA LEU A 619 -84.62 18.03 64.39
C LEU A 619 -84.30 18.17 62.89
N THR A 620 -85.26 18.62 62.08
CA THR A 620 -85.07 18.71 60.62
C THR A 620 -83.99 19.73 60.18
N PRO A 621 -83.86 20.93 60.80
CA PRO A 621 -82.78 21.87 60.51
C PRO A 621 -81.40 21.37 60.96
N GLN A 622 -81.32 20.59 62.06
CA GLN A 622 -80.06 20.04 62.55
C GLN A 622 -79.46 19.04 61.56
N ASN A 623 -80.30 18.20 60.94
CA ASN A 623 -79.85 17.27 59.90
C ASN A 623 -79.43 17.99 58.60
N LEU A 624 -80.14 19.06 58.24
CA LEU A 624 -79.80 19.90 57.09
C LEU A 624 -78.44 20.61 57.23
N ALA A 625 -78.06 20.98 58.46
CA ALA A 625 -76.81 21.67 58.75
C ALA A 625 -75.54 20.82 58.47
N LEU A 626 -75.67 19.49 58.38
CA LEU A 626 -74.54 18.58 58.14
C LEU A 626 -74.14 18.46 56.66
N ILE A 627 -75.05 18.77 55.73
CA ILE A 627 -74.85 18.55 54.30
C ILE A 627 -73.87 19.57 53.66
N PRO A 628 -73.92 20.89 53.96
CA PRO A 628 -73.00 21.85 53.34
C PRO A 628 -71.51 21.59 53.62
N PRO A 629 -71.07 21.27 54.87
CA PRO A 629 -69.69 20.87 55.13
C PRO A 629 -69.24 19.64 54.33
N MET A 630 -70.13 18.67 54.09
CA MET A 630 -69.83 17.49 53.26
C MET A 630 -69.65 17.87 51.79
N ILE A 631 -70.49 18.75 51.25
CA ILE A 631 -70.35 19.28 49.88
C ILE A 631 -69.01 20.01 49.72
N ASP A 632 -68.64 20.86 50.68
CA ASP A 632 -67.39 21.63 50.61
C ASP A 632 -66.16 20.72 50.73
N SER A 633 -66.21 19.70 51.60
CA SER A 633 -65.16 18.68 51.67
C SER A 633 -64.98 17.93 50.33
N MET A 634 -66.08 17.56 49.67
CA MET A 634 -66.03 16.90 48.36
C MET A 634 -65.51 17.83 47.25
N LYS A 635 -65.88 19.11 47.26
CA LYS A 635 -65.33 20.12 46.33
C LYS A 635 -63.81 20.28 46.51
N ILE A 636 -63.33 20.32 47.75
CA ILE A 636 -61.90 20.38 48.06
C ILE A 636 -61.19 19.11 47.59
N SER A 637 -61.76 17.93 47.87
CA SER A 637 -61.21 16.64 47.42
C SER A 637 -61.12 16.56 45.89
N ARG A 638 -62.14 17.03 45.17
CA ARG A 638 -62.12 17.15 43.71
C ARG A 638 -61.06 18.11 43.21
N ALA A 639 -60.96 19.29 43.82
CA ALA A 639 -59.93 20.28 43.46
C ALA A 639 -58.51 19.72 43.69
N LEU A 640 -58.28 19.00 44.79
CA LEU A 640 -57.00 18.33 45.08
C LEU A 640 -56.70 17.20 44.08
N THR A 641 -57.72 16.42 43.69
CA THR A 641 -57.59 15.34 42.69
C THR A 641 -57.20 15.90 41.32
N LEU A 642 -57.88 16.97 40.87
CA LEU A 642 -57.55 17.68 39.62
C LEU A 642 -56.17 18.34 39.66
N THR A 643 -55.81 18.94 40.79
CA THR A 643 -54.49 19.54 40.99
C THR A 643 -53.40 18.46 40.93
N SER A 644 -53.61 17.33 41.61
CA SER A 644 -52.70 16.19 41.59
C SER A 644 -52.55 15.60 40.18
N HIS A 645 -53.66 15.46 39.44
CA HIS A 645 -53.65 15.08 38.03
C HIS A 645 -52.79 16.05 37.21
N SER A 646 -52.97 17.37 37.35
CA SER A 646 -52.20 18.35 36.58
C SER A 646 -50.69 18.30 36.86
N ILE A 647 -50.31 18.06 38.13
CA ILE A 647 -48.91 17.89 38.54
C ILE A 647 -48.33 16.59 37.98
N MET A 648 -49.06 15.48 38.09
CA MET A 648 -48.61 14.19 37.56
C MET A 648 -48.53 14.22 36.03
N ALA A 649 -49.54 14.75 35.34
CA ALA A 649 -49.56 14.85 33.89
C ALA A 649 -48.40 15.71 33.35
N SER A 650 -48.10 16.84 33.98
CA SER A 650 -46.95 17.69 33.59
C SER A 650 -45.61 17.01 33.86
N THR A 651 -45.47 16.33 35.00
CA THR A 651 -44.26 15.57 35.34
C THR A 651 -44.04 14.41 34.36
N ILE A 652 -45.10 13.66 34.03
CA ILE A 652 -45.05 12.57 33.05
C ILE A 652 -44.72 13.11 31.66
N ALA A 653 -45.32 14.22 31.23
CA ALA A 653 -45.01 14.84 29.94
C ALA A 653 -43.54 15.29 29.86
N GLN A 654 -42.99 15.83 30.95
CA GLN A 654 -41.58 16.19 31.03
C GLN A 654 -40.67 14.95 30.94
N MET A 655 -40.98 13.89 31.70
CA MET A 655 -40.23 12.63 31.66
C MET A 655 -40.29 11.96 30.28
N ASP A 656 -41.46 11.97 29.64
CA ASP A 656 -41.68 11.45 28.28
C ASP A 656 -40.84 12.21 27.25
N ALA A 657 -40.83 13.55 27.31
CA ALA A 657 -39.98 14.37 26.45
C ALA A 657 -38.49 14.12 26.68
N MET A 658 -38.05 13.97 27.94
CA MET A 658 -36.66 13.66 28.27
C MET A 658 -36.24 12.27 27.74
N ALA A 659 -37.07 11.25 27.92
CA ALA A 659 -36.80 9.90 27.43
C ALA A 659 -36.76 9.86 25.89
N ASN A 660 -37.70 10.53 25.22
CA ASN A 660 -37.71 10.65 23.76
C ASN A 660 -36.47 11.40 23.25
N ASN A 661 -36.08 12.51 23.87
CA ASN A 661 -34.86 13.24 23.51
C ASN A 661 -33.61 12.37 23.66
N ALA A 662 -33.52 11.55 24.72
CA ALA A 662 -32.42 10.62 24.91
C ALA A 662 -32.37 9.55 23.80
N ILE A 663 -33.51 9.03 23.36
CA ILE A 663 -33.61 8.07 22.24
C ILE A 663 -33.22 8.70 20.92
N VAL A 664 -33.76 9.88 20.61
CA VAL A 664 -33.40 10.61 19.38
C VAL A 664 -31.92 10.94 19.38
N MET A 665 -31.35 11.34 20.52
CA MET A 665 -29.91 11.54 20.66
C MET A 665 -29.13 10.26 20.35
N GLY A 666 -29.46 9.13 20.99
CA GLY A 666 -28.82 7.84 20.75
C GLY A 666 -28.87 7.41 19.28
N GLN A 667 -30.05 7.49 18.66
CA GLN A 667 -30.24 7.20 17.24
C GLN A 667 -29.48 8.16 16.33
N SER A 668 -29.38 9.45 16.70
CA SER A 668 -28.66 10.44 15.89
C SER A 668 -27.15 10.20 15.88
N PHE A 669 -26.56 9.84 17.03
CA PHE A 669 -25.15 9.42 17.10
C PHE A 669 -24.89 8.14 16.30
N ASP A 670 -25.78 7.16 16.43
CA ASP A 670 -25.65 5.87 15.75
C ASP A 670 -25.82 5.99 14.23
N ASN A 671 -26.86 6.70 13.76
CA ASN A 671 -27.13 6.93 12.34
C ASN A 671 -26.07 7.82 11.66
N SER A 672 -25.43 8.73 12.41
CA SER A 672 -24.33 9.53 11.90
C SER A 672 -23.00 8.77 11.87
N LEU A 673 -22.97 7.52 12.36
CA LEU A 673 -21.75 6.72 12.53
C LEU A 673 -20.68 7.49 13.32
N ASN A 674 -21.12 8.35 14.24
CA ASN A 674 -20.22 9.11 15.10
C ASN A 674 -19.92 8.28 16.35
N ASP A 675 -18.71 7.76 16.40
CA ASP A 675 -18.23 6.92 17.49
C ASP A 675 -17.21 7.62 18.38
N GLU A 676 -17.13 8.96 18.40
CA GLU A 676 -16.20 9.68 19.27
C GLU A 676 -16.27 9.23 20.74
N LEU A 677 -17.44 8.75 21.17
CA LEU A 677 -17.71 8.14 22.47
C LEU A 677 -17.95 6.62 22.35
N PHE A 678 -17.07 5.90 21.66
CA PHE A 678 -17.08 4.44 21.58
C PHE A 678 -16.94 3.83 22.98
N TYR A 679 -17.74 2.80 23.27
CA TYR A 679 -17.63 2.02 24.51
C TYR A 679 -18.20 0.61 24.32
N LEU A 680 -17.39 -0.40 24.60
CA LEU A 680 -17.81 -1.79 24.50
C LEU A 680 -18.05 -2.39 25.90
N PRO A 681 -19.30 -2.76 26.25
CA PRO A 681 -19.60 -3.28 27.58
C PRO A 681 -19.04 -4.71 27.73
N PRO A 682 -18.67 -5.15 28.95
CA PRO A 682 -18.08 -6.47 29.18
C PRO A 682 -18.91 -7.65 28.64
N GLU A 683 -20.23 -7.49 28.60
CA GLU A 683 -21.17 -8.50 28.09
C GLU A 683 -20.98 -8.76 26.58
N ALA A 684 -20.47 -7.79 25.83
CA ALA A 684 -20.22 -7.93 24.39
C ALA A 684 -19.15 -8.98 24.07
N PHE A 685 -18.18 -9.21 24.97
CA PHE A 685 -17.17 -10.25 24.82
C PHE A 685 -17.75 -11.67 24.92
N GLY A 686 -18.95 -11.82 25.50
CA GLY A 686 -19.71 -13.06 25.52
C GLY A 686 -20.52 -13.31 24.24
N ASN A 687 -20.64 -12.33 23.34
CA ASN A 687 -21.40 -12.48 22.10
C ASN A 687 -20.64 -13.40 21.11
N PRO A 688 -21.26 -14.49 20.62
CA PRO A 688 -20.61 -15.43 19.69
C PRO A 688 -20.09 -14.79 18.41
N GLU A 689 -20.79 -13.78 17.88
CA GLU A 689 -20.36 -13.07 16.67
C GLU A 689 -19.11 -12.23 16.94
N PHE A 690 -19.08 -11.53 18.07
CA PHE A 690 -17.90 -10.75 18.46
C PHE A 690 -16.68 -11.66 18.73
N GLN A 691 -16.89 -12.84 19.32
CA GLN A 691 -15.84 -13.84 19.51
C GLN A 691 -15.25 -14.35 18.19
N ARG A 692 -16.06 -14.52 17.14
CA ARG A 692 -15.54 -14.82 15.78
C ARG A 692 -14.65 -13.70 15.26
N GLY A 693 -15.08 -12.44 15.43
CA GLY A 693 -14.27 -11.27 15.09
C GLY A 693 -12.94 -11.21 15.84
N LEU A 694 -12.93 -11.52 17.15
CA LEU A 694 -11.71 -11.54 17.96
C LEU A 694 -10.65 -12.49 17.40
N VAL A 695 -11.05 -13.67 16.89
CA VAL A 695 -10.13 -14.63 16.26
C VAL A 695 -9.52 -14.09 14.96
N LEU A 696 -10.23 -13.21 14.25
CA LEU A 696 -9.76 -12.62 13.00
C LEU A 696 -8.85 -11.41 13.21
N PHE A 697 -9.00 -10.65 14.30
CA PHE A 697 -8.27 -9.39 14.50
C PHE A 697 -7.26 -9.41 15.65
N LEU A 698 -7.36 -10.36 16.59
CA LEU A 698 -6.40 -10.52 17.68
C LEU A 698 -5.64 -11.85 17.57
N SER A 699 -4.42 -11.86 18.08
CA SER A 699 -3.62 -13.07 18.22
C SER A 699 -4.30 -14.08 19.16
N PRO A 700 -3.98 -15.39 19.04
CA PRO A 700 -4.60 -16.42 19.88
C PRO A 700 -4.42 -16.20 21.40
N ASP A 701 -3.32 -15.58 21.80
CA ASP A 701 -3.01 -15.19 23.18
C ASP A 701 -3.60 -13.83 23.59
N GLY A 702 -4.17 -13.06 22.66
CA GLY A 702 -4.79 -11.75 22.89
C GLY A 702 -3.80 -10.59 23.05
N THR A 703 -2.50 -10.83 22.89
CA THR A 703 -1.44 -9.82 23.12
C THR A 703 -1.14 -8.97 21.90
N ALA A 704 -1.62 -9.34 20.71
CA ALA A 704 -1.48 -8.53 19.51
C ALA A 704 -2.82 -8.30 18.80
N ALA A 705 -2.98 -7.09 18.24
CA ALA A 705 -4.13 -6.67 17.45
C ALA A 705 -3.65 -6.20 16.08
N ARG A 706 -4.29 -6.66 15.00
CA ARG A 706 -4.00 -6.25 13.63
C ARG A 706 -5.08 -5.34 13.06
N PHE A 707 -4.65 -4.38 12.25
CA PHE A 707 -5.46 -3.40 11.55
C PHE A 707 -5.13 -3.48 10.06
N PHE A 708 -6.14 -3.53 9.21
CA PHE A 708 -5.98 -3.45 7.76
C PHE A 708 -6.31 -2.04 7.31
N ILE A 709 -5.31 -1.35 6.76
CA ILE A 709 -5.40 0.02 6.29
C ILE A 709 -5.54 -0.02 4.77
N THR A 710 -6.68 0.45 4.27
CA THR A 710 -6.91 0.57 2.82
C THR A 710 -6.60 1.99 2.37
N PRO A 711 -5.57 2.21 1.55
CA PRO A 711 -5.26 3.53 1.01
C PRO A 711 -6.23 3.97 -0.09
N GLN A 712 -6.34 5.29 -0.27
CA GLN A 712 -6.96 5.95 -1.42
C GLN A 712 -5.96 5.97 -2.58
N GLY A 713 -6.26 5.27 -3.67
CA GLY A 713 -5.37 5.16 -4.82
C GLY A 713 -4.41 3.96 -4.72
N ASP A 714 -3.34 3.98 -5.52
CA ASP A 714 -2.39 2.87 -5.64
C ASP A 714 -1.24 3.02 -4.60
N PRO A 715 -1.07 2.06 -3.67
CA PRO A 715 -0.02 2.10 -2.65
C PRO A 715 1.40 2.07 -3.22
N ALA A 716 1.60 1.46 -4.41
CA ALA A 716 2.90 1.30 -5.04
C ALA A 716 3.43 2.56 -5.76
N THR A 717 2.77 3.69 -5.52
CA THR A 717 3.14 5.00 -6.05
C THR A 717 3.93 5.80 -5.02
N ALA A 718 4.72 6.78 -5.49
CA ALA A 718 5.45 7.68 -4.60
C ALA A 718 4.55 8.40 -3.57
N GLU A 719 3.28 8.66 -3.93
CA GLU A 719 2.31 9.25 -2.99
C GLU A 719 1.87 8.24 -1.92
N GLY A 720 1.58 6.99 -2.31
CA GLY A 720 1.24 5.91 -1.38
C GLY A 720 2.36 5.66 -0.35
N ILE A 721 3.60 5.54 -0.83
CA ILE A 721 4.80 5.33 -0.01
C ILE A 721 4.98 6.43 1.06
N THR A 722 4.65 7.69 0.76
CA THR A 722 4.82 8.80 1.71
C THR A 722 3.87 8.77 2.90
N ARG A 723 2.84 7.92 2.88
CA ARG A 723 1.82 7.82 3.95
C ARG A 723 2.23 6.89 5.09
N VAL A 724 3.15 5.97 4.83
CA VAL A 724 3.65 4.96 5.79
C VAL A 724 4.23 5.59 7.06
N ASP A 725 5.03 6.66 6.94
CA ASP A 725 5.62 7.35 8.09
C ASP A 725 4.54 8.08 8.95
N PRO A 726 3.62 8.86 8.36
CA PRO A 726 2.45 9.39 9.06
C PRO A 726 1.58 8.35 9.74
N GLU A 727 1.34 7.18 9.14
CA GLU A 727 0.53 6.11 9.73
C GLU A 727 1.17 5.52 10.99
N GLN A 728 2.45 5.19 10.92
CA GLN A 728 3.19 4.75 12.10
C GLN A 728 3.18 5.85 13.17
N THR A 729 3.39 7.11 12.79
CA THR A 729 3.37 8.23 13.74
C THR A 729 2.00 8.38 14.40
N ALA A 730 0.91 8.29 13.64
CA ALA A 730 -0.46 8.39 14.13
C ALA A 730 -0.80 7.25 15.11
N ALA A 731 -0.33 6.04 14.83
CA ALA A 731 -0.46 4.90 15.74
C ALA A 731 0.31 5.15 17.05
N HIS A 732 1.58 5.53 17.00
CA HIS A 732 2.37 5.84 18.19
C HIS A 732 1.77 7.00 19.01
N GLU A 733 1.23 8.02 18.35
CA GLU A 733 0.55 9.14 19.01
C GLU A 733 -0.75 8.73 19.72
N ALA A 734 -1.50 7.79 19.15
CA ALA A 734 -2.70 7.26 19.77
C ALA A 734 -2.41 6.48 21.07
N LEU A 735 -1.30 5.74 21.10
CA LEU A 735 -0.87 4.93 22.24
C LEU A 735 -0.37 5.75 23.44
N LYS A 736 0.07 6.99 23.23
CA LYS A 736 0.57 7.85 24.31
C LYS A 736 -0.47 8.04 25.43
N SER A 737 0.00 7.93 26.67
CA SER A 737 -0.81 8.10 27.90
C SER A 737 -2.03 7.17 27.97
N SER A 738 -1.91 5.95 27.43
CA SER A 738 -2.94 4.91 27.44
C SER A 738 -2.45 3.63 28.14
N SER A 739 -3.32 2.63 28.31
CA SER A 739 -2.94 1.29 28.81
C SER A 739 -1.95 0.57 27.89
N LEU A 740 -1.89 0.95 26.61
CA LEU A 740 -0.99 0.37 25.61
C LEU A 740 0.21 1.28 25.29
N ALA A 741 0.63 2.15 26.22
CA ALA A 741 1.70 3.12 25.99
C ALA A 741 3.06 2.48 25.64
N ASP A 742 3.34 1.29 26.19
CA ASP A 742 4.57 0.52 25.93
C ASP A 742 4.42 -0.52 24.81
N ALA A 743 3.27 -0.55 24.14
CA ALA A 743 3.02 -1.49 23.05
C ALA A 743 3.91 -1.18 21.84
N LYS A 744 4.37 -2.24 21.16
CA LYS A 744 5.18 -2.14 19.95
C LYS A 744 4.28 -2.05 18.73
N VAL A 745 4.65 -1.17 17.80
CA VAL A 745 3.92 -0.96 16.55
C VAL A 745 4.74 -1.52 15.40
N TYR A 746 4.15 -2.40 14.61
CA TYR A 746 4.73 -3.00 13.42
C TYR A 746 3.84 -2.66 12.22
N LEU A 747 4.42 -2.25 11.10
CA LEU A 747 3.68 -1.97 9.88
C LEU A 747 4.27 -2.79 8.73
N SER A 748 3.40 -3.52 8.05
CA SER A 748 3.71 -4.32 6.87
C SER A 748 2.67 -4.05 5.78
N GLY A 749 2.80 -4.71 4.63
CA GLY A 749 1.96 -4.49 3.45
C GLY A 749 2.74 -3.89 2.29
N THR A 750 2.04 -3.63 1.20
CA THR A 750 2.65 -3.26 -0.08
C THR A 750 3.30 -1.88 -0.01
N ALA A 751 2.65 -0.87 0.58
CA ALA A 751 3.24 0.47 0.64
C ALA A 751 4.46 0.51 1.58
N ALA A 752 4.40 -0.22 2.70
CA ALA A 752 5.52 -0.35 3.64
C ALA A 752 6.72 -1.07 3.00
N THR A 753 6.47 -2.13 2.21
CA THR A 753 7.51 -2.87 1.49
C THR A 753 8.13 -2.01 0.39
N ASP A 754 7.31 -1.29 -0.38
CA ASP A 754 7.78 -0.39 -1.43
C ASP A 754 8.52 0.83 -0.86
N LYS A 755 8.15 1.29 0.34
CA LYS A 755 8.92 2.30 1.08
C LYS A 755 10.32 1.80 1.41
N ASP A 756 10.42 0.62 2.03
CA ASP A 756 11.72 0.03 2.38
C ASP A 756 12.59 -0.19 1.12
N LEU A 757 11.95 -0.58 0.01
CA LEU A 757 12.60 -0.72 -1.29
C LEU A 757 13.06 0.63 -1.85
N SER A 758 12.23 1.68 -1.76
CA SER A 758 12.55 3.05 -2.18
C SER A 758 13.72 3.63 -1.38
N ASP A 759 13.66 3.52 -0.06
CA ASP A 759 14.72 4.00 0.84
C ASP A 759 16.01 3.20 0.59
N GLY A 760 15.91 1.87 0.50
CA GLY A 760 17.02 0.98 0.14
C GLY A 760 17.66 1.35 -1.20
N ALA A 761 16.86 1.53 -2.25
CA ALA A 761 17.34 1.85 -3.59
C ALA A 761 18.07 3.20 -3.64
N LYS A 762 17.61 4.20 -2.87
CA LYS A 762 18.27 5.50 -2.78
C LYS A 762 19.66 5.40 -2.15
N TYR A 763 19.77 4.68 -1.03
CA TYR A 763 21.07 4.48 -0.36
C TYR A 763 22.00 3.60 -1.19
N ASP A 764 21.48 2.53 -1.78
CA ASP A 764 22.26 1.60 -2.58
C ASP A 764 22.73 2.22 -3.88
N LEU A 765 21.92 3.05 -4.55
CA LEU A 765 22.36 3.85 -5.70
C LEU A 765 23.54 4.74 -5.32
N MET A 766 23.46 5.42 -4.17
CA MET A 766 24.55 6.27 -3.68
C MET A 766 25.81 5.46 -3.38
N ILE A 767 25.69 4.32 -2.70
CA ILE A 767 26.81 3.42 -2.39
C ILE A 767 27.44 2.87 -3.68
N ALA A 768 26.64 2.33 -4.59
CA ALA A 768 27.10 1.74 -5.84
C ALA A 768 27.79 2.78 -6.73
N VAL A 769 27.19 3.97 -6.90
CA VAL A 769 27.76 5.04 -7.73
C VAL A 769 29.05 5.59 -7.12
N LEU A 770 29.07 5.90 -5.83
CA LEU A 770 30.28 6.45 -5.18
C LEU A 770 31.42 5.44 -5.18
N SER A 771 31.13 4.17 -4.86
CA SER A 771 32.14 3.10 -4.85
C SER A 771 32.67 2.82 -6.25
N ALA A 772 31.80 2.68 -7.25
CA ALA A 772 32.21 2.44 -8.63
C ALA A 772 32.98 3.64 -9.22
N LEU A 773 32.53 4.87 -9.02
CA LEU A 773 33.26 6.07 -9.48
C LEU A 773 34.65 6.16 -8.83
N THR A 774 34.74 5.88 -7.53
CA THR A 774 36.02 5.89 -6.80
C THR A 774 36.95 4.81 -7.30
N LEU A 775 36.44 3.59 -7.50
CA LEU A 775 37.21 2.47 -8.03
C LEU A 775 37.71 2.75 -9.45
N ILE A 776 36.82 3.20 -10.33
CA ILE A 776 37.17 3.57 -11.71
C ILE A 776 38.18 4.70 -11.72
N PHE A 777 38.01 5.72 -10.88
CA PHE A 777 38.98 6.80 -10.74
C PHE A 777 40.37 6.26 -10.37
N ILE A 778 40.45 5.34 -9.40
CA ILE A 778 41.72 4.70 -9.00
C ILE A 778 42.33 3.91 -10.17
N ILE A 779 41.54 3.08 -10.86
CA ILE A 779 42.00 2.30 -12.02
C ILE A 779 42.50 3.25 -13.11
N MET A 780 41.77 4.33 -13.39
CA MET A 780 42.15 5.31 -14.40
C MET A 780 43.41 6.08 -14.01
N VAL A 781 43.61 6.43 -12.73
CA VAL A 781 44.86 7.04 -12.26
C VAL A 781 46.04 6.09 -12.47
N ILE A 782 45.88 4.79 -12.17
CA ILE A 782 46.92 3.78 -12.34
C ILE A 782 47.29 3.61 -13.83
N LEU A 783 46.28 3.52 -14.71
CA LEU A 783 46.48 3.27 -16.14
C LEU A 783 46.99 4.50 -16.90
N THR A 784 46.36 5.66 -16.68
CA THR A 784 46.74 6.91 -17.37
C THR A 784 48.00 7.53 -16.79
N ARG A 785 48.27 7.30 -15.49
CA ARG A 785 49.28 7.99 -14.67
C ARG A 785 49.06 9.49 -14.55
N SER A 786 47.82 9.96 -14.76
CA SER A 786 47.44 11.36 -14.64
C SER A 786 46.13 11.51 -13.87
N VAL A 787 46.16 12.37 -12.85
CA VAL A 787 44.99 12.65 -12.00
C VAL A 787 43.95 13.48 -12.76
N VAL A 788 44.41 14.47 -13.53
CA VAL A 788 43.53 15.35 -14.32
C VAL A 788 42.86 14.57 -15.44
N ALA A 789 43.60 13.72 -16.17
CA ALA A 789 43.01 12.85 -17.19
C ALA A 789 41.95 11.92 -16.59
N ALA A 790 42.25 11.27 -15.46
CA ALA A 790 41.29 10.41 -14.77
C ALA A 790 40.01 11.16 -14.36
N LEU A 791 40.14 12.37 -13.78
CA LEU A 791 39.00 13.18 -13.37
C LEU A 791 38.14 13.62 -14.56
N VAL A 792 38.77 14.03 -15.68
CA VAL A 792 38.05 14.39 -16.90
C VAL A 792 37.30 13.19 -17.46
N ILE A 793 37.94 12.02 -17.56
CA ILE A 793 37.31 10.80 -18.07
C ILE A 793 36.07 10.46 -17.24
N VAL A 794 36.24 10.36 -15.91
CA VAL A 794 35.16 10.03 -14.98
C VAL A 794 34.05 11.09 -15.02
N GLY A 795 34.39 12.38 -15.06
CA GLY A 795 33.41 13.46 -15.15
C GLY A 795 32.61 13.45 -16.46
N THR A 796 33.27 13.18 -17.59
CA THR A 796 32.58 13.05 -18.89
C THR A 796 31.69 11.81 -18.95
N ALA A 797 32.11 10.69 -18.36
CA ALA A 797 31.30 9.48 -18.25
C ALA A 797 30.06 9.71 -17.38
N ALA A 798 30.23 10.30 -16.18
CA ALA A 798 29.12 10.65 -15.29
C ALA A 798 28.11 11.59 -15.98
N THR A 799 28.61 12.58 -16.72
CA THR A 799 27.77 13.51 -17.50
C THR A 799 26.98 12.78 -18.60
N SER A 800 27.60 11.84 -19.30
CA SER A 800 26.94 10.99 -20.30
C SER A 800 25.82 10.15 -19.68
N ILE A 801 26.09 9.54 -18.53
CA ILE A 801 25.14 8.70 -17.80
C ILE A 801 23.92 9.50 -17.37
N SER A 802 24.12 10.69 -16.80
CA SER A 802 23.03 11.59 -16.43
C SER A 802 22.16 11.95 -17.64
N ALA A 803 22.78 12.26 -18.78
CA ALA A 803 22.05 12.53 -20.02
C ALA A 803 21.31 11.29 -20.56
N ALA A 804 21.89 10.09 -20.41
CA ALA A 804 21.28 8.83 -20.83
C ALA A 804 20.02 8.49 -20.04
N VAL A 805 20.11 8.59 -18.71
CA VAL A 805 18.97 8.37 -17.81
C VAL A 805 17.88 9.39 -18.13
N GLY A 806 18.21 10.67 -18.28
CA GLY A 806 17.22 11.68 -18.61
C GLY A 806 16.60 11.50 -20.01
N LEU A 807 17.37 11.05 -21.00
CA LEU A 807 16.81 10.69 -22.31
C LEU A 807 15.87 9.48 -22.22
N SER A 808 16.16 8.51 -21.35
CA SER A 808 15.25 7.41 -21.05
C SER A 808 13.95 7.90 -20.41
N VAL A 809 14.02 8.86 -19.48
CA VAL A 809 12.84 9.55 -18.92
C VAL A 809 12.01 10.19 -20.02
N LEU A 810 12.63 11.01 -20.89
CA LEU A 810 11.92 11.66 -21.98
C LEU A 810 11.19 10.66 -22.90
N ILE A 811 11.85 9.55 -23.24
CA ILE A 811 11.30 8.57 -24.19
C ILE A 811 10.22 7.72 -23.54
N TRP A 812 10.49 7.09 -22.40
CA TRP A 812 9.54 6.19 -21.78
C TRP A 812 8.42 6.95 -21.07
N GLN A 813 8.76 7.96 -20.27
CA GLN A 813 7.78 8.68 -19.46
C GLN A 813 6.97 9.68 -20.28
N ASP A 814 7.63 10.54 -21.06
CA ASP A 814 6.93 11.67 -21.70
C ASP A 814 6.38 11.32 -23.09
N ILE A 815 7.06 10.45 -23.85
CA ILE A 815 6.60 10.03 -25.20
C ILE A 815 5.72 8.77 -25.13
N VAL A 816 6.18 7.71 -24.46
CA VAL A 816 5.45 6.43 -24.39
C VAL A 816 4.37 6.45 -23.30
N GLY A 817 4.48 7.32 -22.30
CA GLY A 817 3.53 7.42 -21.18
C GLY A 817 3.73 6.36 -20.09
N LEU A 818 4.86 5.65 -20.09
CA LEU A 818 5.22 4.64 -19.10
C LEU A 818 6.34 5.17 -18.21
N ARG A 819 6.09 5.18 -16.89
CA ARG A 819 7.12 5.53 -15.91
C ARG A 819 8.29 4.56 -15.98
N LEU A 820 9.43 4.97 -15.45
CA LEU A 820 10.59 4.09 -15.36
C LEU A 820 10.46 3.20 -14.12
N PHE A 821 10.76 1.93 -14.30
CA PHE A 821 10.86 1.00 -13.19
C PHE A 821 12.03 1.38 -12.26
N TRP A 822 11.81 1.32 -10.95
CA TRP A 822 12.77 1.80 -9.95
C TRP A 822 14.19 1.25 -10.12
N ALA A 823 14.32 -0.04 -10.44
CA ALA A 823 15.61 -0.70 -10.57
C ALA A 823 16.36 -0.31 -11.87
N VAL A 824 15.65 0.10 -12.92
CA VAL A 824 16.25 0.41 -14.24
C VAL A 824 17.32 1.49 -14.14
N VAL A 825 17.09 2.53 -13.34
CA VAL A 825 18.04 3.62 -13.16
C VAL A 825 19.31 3.11 -12.50
N VAL A 826 19.20 2.35 -11.41
CA VAL A 826 20.35 1.85 -10.65
C VAL A 826 21.20 0.92 -11.52
N MET A 827 20.58 -0.09 -12.16
CA MET A 827 21.31 -1.00 -13.05
C MET A 827 21.94 -0.28 -14.24
N SER A 828 21.18 0.61 -14.90
CA SER A 828 21.70 1.30 -16.10
C SER A 828 22.88 2.20 -15.75
N VAL A 829 22.84 2.90 -14.62
CA VAL A 829 23.95 3.74 -14.15
C VAL A 829 25.19 2.89 -13.88
N VAL A 830 25.05 1.78 -13.15
CA VAL A 830 26.19 0.92 -12.83
C VAL A 830 26.79 0.27 -14.08
N ILE A 831 25.96 -0.23 -14.99
CA ILE A 831 26.42 -0.84 -16.24
C ILE A 831 27.03 0.21 -17.18
N LEU A 832 26.40 1.37 -17.36
CA LEU A 832 26.97 2.45 -18.17
C LEU A 832 28.25 3.01 -17.58
N LEU A 833 28.40 3.01 -16.26
CA LEU A 833 29.62 3.43 -15.59
C LEU A 833 30.74 2.40 -15.78
N ALA A 834 30.41 1.12 -15.61
CA ALA A 834 31.30 0.00 -15.86
C ALA A 834 31.86 0.02 -17.29
N VAL A 835 30.99 0.20 -18.27
CA VAL A 835 31.34 0.18 -19.70
C VAL A 835 31.89 1.54 -20.15
N GLY A 836 31.25 2.66 -19.85
CA GLY A 836 31.61 3.98 -20.38
C GLY A 836 33.03 4.45 -20.05
N ALA A 837 33.63 3.97 -18.96
CA ALA A 837 35.00 4.28 -18.60
C ALA A 837 36.04 3.67 -19.56
N ASP A 838 35.75 2.50 -20.14
CA ASP A 838 36.73 1.71 -20.88
C ASP A 838 37.11 2.30 -22.24
N TYR A 839 36.16 2.95 -22.91
CA TYR A 839 36.39 3.45 -24.23
C TYR A 839 37.09 4.80 -24.25
N ASN A 840 36.92 5.58 -23.18
CA ASN A 840 37.71 6.79 -22.98
C ASN A 840 39.18 6.45 -22.80
N LEU A 841 39.49 5.30 -22.17
CA LEU A 841 40.86 4.81 -22.05
C LEU A 841 41.48 4.46 -23.40
N LEU A 842 40.74 3.88 -24.35
CA LEU A 842 41.26 3.59 -25.71
C LEU A 842 41.73 4.87 -26.42
N LEU A 843 40.92 5.92 -26.34
CA LEU A 843 41.25 7.20 -26.94
C LEU A 843 42.48 7.83 -26.26
N VAL A 844 42.51 7.86 -24.92
CA VAL A 844 43.63 8.40 -24.14
C VAL A 844 44.92 7.63 -24.39
N SER A 845 44.85 6.29 -24.37
CA SER A 845 45.99 5.43 -24.68
C SER A 845 46.55 5.74 -26.07
N ARG A 846 45.68 5.96 -27.06
CA ARG A 846 46.11 6.35 -28.41
C ARG A 846 46.71 7.75 -28.47
N ILE A 847 46.11 8.73 -27.77
CA ILE A 847 46.71 10.07 -27.66
C ILE A 847 48.10 9.94 -27.02
N LYS A 848 48.25 9.07 -26.01
CA LYS A 848 49.51 8.79 -25.33
C LYS A 848 50.56 8.18 -26.27
N GLU A 849 50.17 7.22 -27.09
CA GLU A 849 51.06 6.64 -28.11
C GLU A 849 51.53 7.69 -29.12
N GLU A 850 50.65 8.61 -29.53
CA GLU A 850 50.93 9.64 -30.55
C GLU A 850 51.50 10.96 -29.96
N LEU A 851 51.76 11.01 -28.64
CA LEU A 851 52.30 12.19 -27.93
C LEU A 851 53.60 12.72 -28.56
N HIS A 852 54.44 11.83 -29.08
CA HIS A 852 55.72 12.15 -29.70
C HIS A 852 55.60 13.08 -30.93
N HIS A 853 54.42 13.17 -31.55
CA HIS A 853 54.13 14.09 -32.65
C HIS A 853 53.62 15.48 -32.19
N GLY A 854 53.53 15.71 -30.87
CA GLY A 854 53.02 16.93 -30.25
C GLY A 854 51.50 16.88 -29.97
N LEU A 855 51.04 17.65 -28.97
CA LEU A 855 49.67 17.54 -28.42
C LEU A 855 48.53 17.67 -29.46
N LYS A 856 48.64 18.65 -30.36
CA LYS A 856 47.60 18.92 -31.38
C LYS A 856 47.61 17.87 -32.51
N THR A 857 48.79 17.56 -33.03
CA THR A 857 48.96 16.59 -34.13
C THR A 857 48.68 15.17 -33.64
N GLY A 858 49.11 14.84 -32.42
CA GLY A 858 48.85 13.57 -31.76
C GLY A 858 47.36 13.31 -31.56
N MET A 859 46.58 14.32 -31.14
CA MET A 859 45.12 14.21 -31.04
C MET A 859 44.46 13.91 -32.41
N ILE A 860 44.86 14.61 -33.48
CA ILE A 860 44.30 14.40 -34.82
C ILE A 860 44.61 12.99 -35.34
N ARG A 861 45.84 12.51 -35.12
CA ARG A 861 46.27 11.16 -35.51
C ARG A 861 45.58 10.08 -34.69
N ALA A 862 45.46 10.29 -33.37
CA ALA A 862 44.74 9.39 -32.48
C ALA A 862 43.29 9.24 -32.93
N MET A 863 42.56 10.34 -33.13
CA MET A 863 41.18 10.31 -33.62
C MET A 863 41.05 9.66 -35.00
N ALA A 864 41.98 9.94 -35.93
CA ALA A 864 41.95 9.35 -37.26
C ALA A 864 42.19 7.83 -37.25
N GLY A 865 43.03 7.34 -36.33
CA GLY A 865 43.38 5.92 -36.19
C GLY A 865 42.33 5.10 -35.43
N THR A 866 41.79 5.63 -34.33
CA THR A 866 40.88 4.86 -33.45
C THR A 866 39.41 5.16 -33.65
N GLY A 867 39.03 6.34 -34.17
CA GLY A 867 37.62 6.75 -34.26
C GLY A 867 36.74 5.75 -35.03
N GLY A 868 37.24 5.18 -36.12
CA GLY A 868 36.47 4.19 -36.89
C GLY A 868 36.20 2.87 -36.15
N VAL A 869 37.20 2.32 -35.46
CA VAL A 869 37.08 1.06 -34.73
C VAL A 869 36.27 1.25 -33.44
N VAL A 870 36.54 2.35 -32.73
CA VAL A 870 35.92 2.68 -31.45
C VAL A 870 34.43 3.00 -31.62
N THR A 871 34.03 3.75 -32.65
CA THR A 871 32.61 3.98 -32.94
C THR A 871 31.91 2.71 -33.44
N SER A 872 32.62 1.84 -34.16
CA SER A 872 32.04 0.57 -34.61
C SER A 872 31.75 -0.36 -33.43
N ALA A 873 32.70 -0.53 -32.51
CA ALA A 873 32.50 -1.29 -31.26
C ALA A 873 31.34 -0.71 -30.44
N GLY A 874 31.37 0.61 -30.19
CA GLY A 874 30.31 1.29 -29.45
C GLY A 874 28.91 1.19 -30.07
N LEU A 875 28.80 1.23 -31.40
CA LEU A 875 27.53 1.00 -32.09
C LEU A 875 27.07 -0.46 -31.99
N VAL A 876 27.98 -1.42 -32.14
CA VAL A 876 27.66 -2.84 -31.97
C VAL A 876 27.11 -3.05 -30.56
N PHE A 877 27.81 -2.60 -29.52
CA PHE A 877 27.34 -2.68 -28.15
C PHE A 877 25.97 -1.98 -28.00
N ALA A 878 25.84 -0.72 -28.40
CA ALA A 878 24.59 0.02 -28.24
C ALA A 878 23.39 -0.72 -28.88
N PHE A 879 23.52 -1.21 -30.12
CA PHE A 879 22.44 -1.94 -30.78
C PHE A 879 22.19 -3.33 -30.18
N THR A 880 23.20 -3.98 -29.61
CA THR A 880 22.98 -5.22 -28.85
C THR A 880 22.12 -5.00 -27.63
N MET A 881 22.39 -3.93 -26.86
CA MET A 881 21.55 -3.55 -25.73
C MET A 881 20.17 -3.07 -26.19
N GLY A 882 20.09 -2.40 -27.35
CA GLY A 882 18.83 -2.00 -27.96
C GLY A 882 17.92 -3.17 -28.34
N SER A 883 18.48 -4.35 -28.65
CA SER A 883 17.69 -5.53 -29.02
C SER A 883 16.81 -6.08 -27.89
N LEU A 884 17.09 -5.69 -26.64
CA LEU A 884 16.32 -6.07 -25.46
C LEU A 884 14.90 -5.47 -25.46
N VAL A 885 14.65 -4.45 -26.30
CA VAL A 885 13.32 -3.88 -26.50
C VAL A 885 12.30 -4.90 -27.03
N PHE A 886 12.77 -6.01 -27.62
CA PHE A 886 11.92 -7.10 -28.11
C PHE A 886 11.51 -8.10 -27.02
N SER A 887 11.95 -7.89 -25.77
CA SER A 887 11.46 -8.64 -24.61
C SER A 887 9.96 -8.41 -24.41
N GLN A 888 9.23 -9.45 -23.99
CA GLN A 888 7.84 -9.27 -23.56
C GLN A 888 7.74 -8.52 -22.23
N VAL A 889 8.79 -8.62 -21.40
CA VAL A 889 8.93 -7.87 -20.16
C VAL A 889 9.51 -6.48 -20.45
N ARG A 890 8.71 -5.44 -20.25
CA ARG A 890 9.10 -4.04 -20.56
C ARG A 890 10.25 -3.55 -19.68
N ILE A 891 10.44 -4.10 -18.48
CA ILE A 891 11.57 -3.77 -17.58
C ILE A 891 12.92 -4.03 -18.30
N ILE A 892 13.06 -5.20 -18.94
CA ILE A 892 14.26 -5.58 -19.69
C ILE A 892 14.47 -4.65 -20.89
N GLY A 893 13.38 -4.29 -21.58
CA GLY A 893 13.41 -3.33 -22.69
C GLY A 893 13.83 -1.92 -22.26
N GLN A 894 13.33 -1.43 -21.12
CA GLN A 894 13.73 -0.14 -20.54
C GLN A 894 15.22 -0.12 -20.18
N LEU A 895 15.70 -1.17 -19.51
CA LEU A 895 17.11 -1.32 -19.16
C LEU A 895 18.00 -1.29 -20.41
N GLY A 896 17.68 -2.11 -21.42
CA GLY A 896 18.48 -2.19 -22.64
C GLY A 896 18.49 -0.91 -23.47
N THR A 897 17.34 -0.27 -23.62
CA THR A 897 17.24 1.01 -24.37
C THR A 897 17.94 2.15 -23.63
N THR A 898 17.87 2.21 -22.30
CA THR A 898 18.61 3.20 -21.49
C THR A 898 20.12 3.05 -21.70
N ILE A 899 20.63 1.81 -21.66
CA ILE A 899 22.04 1.53 -21.91
C ILE A 899 22.41 1.85 -23.37
N MET A 900 21.56 1.51 -24.34
CA MET A 900 21.76 1.86 -25.75
C MET A 900 21.93 3.38 -25.92
N PHE A 901 21.02 4.19 -25.36
CA PHE A 901 21.09 5.65 -25.45
C PHE A 901 22.35 6.20 -24.77
N GLY A 902 22.72 5.66 -23.62
CA GLY A 902 23.94 6.07 -22.94
C GLY A 902 25.21 5.74 -23.71
N LEU A 903 25.28 4.57 -24.32
CA LEU A 903 26.42 4.18 -25.18
C LEU A 903 26.45 5.00 -26.48
N LEU A 904 25.29 5.30 -27.09
CA LEU A 904 25.24 6.17 -28.27
C LEU A 904 25.70 7.59 -27.95
N LEU A 905 25.22 8.17 -26.84
CA LEU A 905 25.65 9.49 -26.39
C LEU A 905 27.14 9.50 -26.04
N ASP A 906 27.62 8.48 -25.33
CA ASP A 906 29.03 8.38 -24.98
C ASP A 906 29.91 8.26 -26.23
N THR A 907 29.55 7.40 -27.17
CA THR A 907 30.35 7.12 -28.38
C THR A 907 30.31 8.27 -29.39
N LEU A 908 29.12 8.82 -29.68
CA LEU A 908 28.91 9.79 -30.75
C LEU A 908 29.11 11.24 -30.29
N VAL A 909 28.80 11.56 -29.03
CA VAL A 909 28.86 12.94 -28.52
C VAL A 909 30.06 13.11 -27.59
N VAL A 910 30.13 12.34 -26.52
CA VAL A 910 31.11 12.55 -25.45
C VAL A 910 32.53 12.24 -25.93
N ARG A 911 32.75 11.05 -26.46
CA ARG A 911 34.07 10.57 -26.90
C ARG A 911 34.54 11.23 -28.19
N SER A 912 33.61 11.53 -29.09
CA SER A 912 33.94 12.13 -30.39
C SER A 912 34.19 13.64 -30.31
N PHE A 913 33.57 14.34 -29.34
CA PHE A 913 33.62 15.80 -29.27
C PHE A 913 33.94 16.36 -27.88
N LEU A 914 33.26 15.91 -26.82
CA LEU A 914 33.39 16.49 -25.47
C LEU A 914 34.79 16.25 -24.88
N MET A 915 35.21 14.98 -24.83
CA MET A 915 36.49 14.58 -24.25
C MET A 915 37.70 15.13 -25.04
N PRO A 916 37.77 15.01 -26.40
CA PRO A 916 38.82 15.64 -27.19
C PRO A 916 38.91 17.16 -27.02
N SER A 917 37.77 17.84 -26.92
CA SER A 917 37.73 19.30 -26.70
C SER A 917 38.27 19.68 -25.31
N LEU A 918 37.90 18.93 -24.27
CA LEU A 918 38.44 19.13 -22.92
C LEU A 918 39.96 18.87 -22.87
N ALA A 919 40.41 17.76 -23.45
CA ALA A 919 41.83 17.42 -23.49
C ALA A 919 42.67 18.45 -24.26
N THR A 920 42.13 19.01 -25.36
CA THR A 920 42.81 20.06 -26.13
C THR A 920 42.84 21.41 -25.42
N LEU A 921 41.80 21.77 -24.66
CA LEU A 921 41.76 22.99 -23.84
C LEU A 921 42.71 22.91 -22.64
N LEU A 922 42.75 21.77 -21.95
CA LEU A 922 43.64 21.55 -20.81
C LEU A 922 45.11 21.39 -21.23
N GLY A 923 45.37 20.92 -22.46
CA GLY A 923 46.70 20.88 -23.06
C GLY A 923 47.71 20.10 -22.20
N ARG A 924 48.74 20.77 -21.69
CA ARG A 924 49.75 20.14 -20.81
C ARG A 924 49.21 19.73 -19.44
N TRP A 925 48.18 20.43 -18.93
CA TRP A 925 47.60 20.14 -17.62
C TRP A 925 46.79 18.85 -17.62
N PHE A 926 46.30 18.42 -18.79
CA PHE A 926 45.60 17.15 -18.95
C PHE A 926 46.44 15.95 -18.49
N TRP A 927 47.77 16.03 -18.60
CA TRP A 927 48.70 14.95 -18.25
C TRP A 927 49.28 15.04 -16.84
N TRP A 928 48.95 16.09 -16.08
CA TRP A 928 49.50 16.31 -14.74
C TRP A 928 49.20 15.10 -13.81
N PRO A 929 50.20 14.60 -13.04
CA PRO A 929 51.54 15.13 -12.78
C PRO A 929 52.64 14.75 -13.78
N GLN A 930 52.35 14.02 -14.87
CA GLN A 930 53.34 13.75 -15.91
C GLN A 930 53.66 15.05 -16.67
N VAL A 931 54.96 15.40 -16.75
CA VAL A 931 55.42 16.56 -17.52
C VAL A 931 55.47 16.18 -18.99
N VAL A 932 54.61 16.80 -19.81
CA VAL A 932 54.57 16.60 -21.26
C VAL A 932 54.92 17.91 -21.97
N HIS A 933 55.95 17.88 -22.82
CA HIS A 933 56.39 19.05 -23.55
C HIS A 933 55.49 19.34 -24.77
N PRO A 934 55.02 20.59 -24.99
CA PRO A 934 54.08 20.94 -26.07
C PRO A 934 54.60 20.72 -27.50
N ARG A 935 55.91 20.56 -27.67
CA ARG A 935 56.61 20.24 -28.92
C ARG A 935 57.46 19.01 -28.62
N GLY A 936 57.42 17.98 -29.48
CA GLY A 936 58.12 16.69 -29.30
C GLY A 936 59.64 16.80 -29.28
N ALA A 937 60.18 17.46 -28.26
CA ALA A 937 61.61 17.72 -28.07
C ALA A 937 62.33 16.60 -27.31
N ASP A 938 61.64 15.51 -26.98
CA ASP A 938 62.22 14.42 -26.18
C ASP A 938 63.17 13.50 -26.99
N ASN A 939 63.35 13.72 -28.30
CA ASN A 939 64.26 12.92 -29.15
C ASN A 939 65.25 13.74 -29.98
N LEU A 940 65.61 14.96 -29.57
CA LEU A 940 66.89 15.50 -30.02
C LEU A 940 67.95 14.93 -29.07
N GLU A 941 68.48 13.75 -29.38
CA GLU A 941 69.80 13.36 -28.88
C GLU A 941 70.74 14.55 -29.10
N PRO A 942 71.51 14.98 -28.08
CA PRO A 942 72.55 15.96 -28.31
C PRO A 942 73.51 15.34 -29.32
N ARG A 943 73.58 15.88 -30.54
CA ARG A 943 74.69 15.56 -31.44
C ARG A 943 75.96 15.91 -30.68
N ASP A 944 76.72 14.88 -30.31
CA ASP A 944 78.04 15.03 -29.75
C ASP A 944 78.83 16.01 -30.62
N ARG A 945 79.28 17.10 -29.98
CA ARG A 945 80.37 17.90 -30.50
C ARG A 945 81.61 17.00 -30.46
N LEU A 946 81.86 16.28 -31.54
CA LEU A 946 83.18 15.73 -31.82
C LEU A 946 84.11 16.91 -32.12
N THR A 947 85.07 17.07 -31.22
CA THR A 947 86.25 17.91 -31.32
C THR A 947 87.15 17.50 -32.49
N ASP A 948 87.68 18.52 -33.18
CA ASP A 948 88.93 18.61 -33.95
C ASP A 948 89.34 17.47 -34.90
N ASP A 949 89.40 17.81 -36.19
CA ASP A 949 90.65 17.62 -36.98
C ASP A 949 90.66 18.55 -38.19
N THR A 950 91.30 19.70 -38.02
CA THR A 950 91.89 20.47 -39.13
C THR A 950 93.28 19.91 -39.42
N ALA A 951 93.43 19.22 -40.55
CA ALA A 951 94.72 19.03 -41.24
C ALA A 951 94.48 18.94 -42.76
N PRO A 952 95.46 19.37 -43.59
CA PRO A 952 95.17 20.19 -44.77
C PRO A 952 95.00 19.39 -46.07
N LEU A 953 94.30 20.02 -47.02
CA LEU A 953 94.27 19.66 -48.44
C LEU A 953 95.69 19.63 -49.01
N ALA A 954 96.14 18.44 -49.42
CA ALA A 954 97.29 18.28 -50.30
C ALA A 954 96.80 18.22 -51.76
N LEU A 955 97.35 19.13 -52.56
CA LEU A 955 97.30 19.17 -54.01
C LEU A 955 97.80 17.85 -54.62
N ALA A 956 97.09 17.36 -55.62
CA ALA A 956 97.68 16.55 -56.69
C ALA A 956 97.28 17.21 -58.02
N SER A 957 98.27 17.85 -58.64
CA SER A 957 98.29 18.18 -60.06
C SER A 957 98.38 16.89 -60.87
N GLU A 958 97.52 16.72 -61.88
CA GLU A 958 97.93 16.25 -63.20
C GLU A 958 96.88 16.68 -64.24
N HIS A 959 97.35 17.54 -65.16
CA HIS A 959 96.73 18.22 -66.31
C HIS A 959 95.89 19.47 -66.10
#